data_AF-A0A804P3R6-F1
#
_entry.id   AF-A0A804P3R6-F1
#
_cell.length_a   1.000
_cell.length_b   1.000
_cell.length_c   1.000
_cell.angle_alpha   90.00
_cell.angle_beta   90.00
_cell.angle_gamma   90.00
#
_symmetry.space_group_name_H-M   'P 1'
#
loop_
_entity.id
_entity.type
_entity.pdbx_description
1 polymer ?
#
loop_
_entity_poly.entity_id
_entity_poly.type
_entity_poly.pdbx_seq_one_letter_code
_entity_poly.pdbx_strand_id
1 'polypeptide(L)'
;MGASYPRMFLVLLLLHGASAALNPPTAGPKWQTLSGRPPQVVARGGFSGLFPDSSQMAYQLALSTSLPDVVLLCDLQFSSDRIGFCKTGLTLDNSTTVAEIFPKMDRTYKLQGEDVHGWFSLDFTAEQLVQNVTLIQNIFSRPSTFDASFGMYTLDDVVELHPPQIWLNVEYNSFFMEHKLSSEDYILELPKDFSLTYISSPEIGFLKSLSGKLRNAKTKLIFRFLNEDVEEPSTKKTYGELLKDLKSIKEFAAGVLVPKTYIWPLKKDQYLAPSTSLVKDAHALGLEVYASGFANDIILSYNYSYDPTAEYLQFIDNPDFSVDGVITDFPPTASGAVACLAHSKGNPLPPPGKDTRPLIITHNGASGMFAGSTDLAYQQAIKDAADVIDCTVQMSKDGTAFCMQSADMSSSTTASTAFASKASTVHEIQNKSGIFSFDLSWSEIATLKPDLISPFAQAGMKRNPQAKNAGKLMTVPQFLDLAKASNITGILIEIEHASYLAKRGIGVVEAVSSALTKAGYDKETKQQVFIQSDDSSVLAAFKKFTTFRRVLNIEAKISGASKPSVDDIKKFADTVRINRNSVAQVTGYFMTHFTDTVSSLQDANLTVFLGVLKNEFMNLGFDFFADPTIEIVTYSWAVLADGLVTDYPATAASYFRSPCSDMNLNLSYSILPAQPGALVNLAAPGTLAPAGAPAPLLQPSDVVDPPLPPVKAVITADAPAPEAADNTSSASSSNAGNGLLWAAIVALLSLSFLR
;
A
#
# COMPACT_ATOMS: atom_id res chain seq x y z
N MET A 1 -35.28 26.43 -19.41
CA MET A 1 -35.44 26.24 -17.95
C MET A 1 -34.10 26.54 -17.30
N GLY A 2 -34.07 27.44 -16.33
CA GLY A 2 -32.86 27.73 -15.57
C GLY A 2 -32.55 26.60 -14.61
N ALA A 3 -31.30 26.14 -14.63
CA ALA A 3 -30.66 25.46 -13.52
C ALA A 3 -29.33 26.18 -13.32
N SER A 4 -29.26 26.93 -12.24
CA SER A 4 -28.10 27.68 -11.80
C SER A 4 -26.95 26.71 -11.47
N TYR A 5 -25.84 26.78 -12.21
CA TYR A 5 -24.56 26.19 -11.81
C TYR A 5 -23.66 27.26 -11.16
N PRO A 6 -23.83 27.62 -9.87
CA PRO A 6 -22.78 28.35 -9.16
C PRO A 6 -22.16 27.56 -8.00
N ARG A 7 -22.39 26.23 -7.89
CA ARG A 7 -21.76 25.43 -6.82
C ARG A 7 -20.54 24.62 -7.21
N MET A 8 -20.14 24.56 -8.49
CA MET A 8 -18.99 23.75 -8.90
C MET A 8 -17.67 24.54 -9.01
N PHE A 9 -17.72 25.87 -9.10
CA PHE A 9 -16.52 26.73 -9.12
C PHE A 9 -15.88 26.95 -7.74
N LEU A 10 -16.57 26.63 -6.64
CA LEU A 10 -16.07 26.92 -5.28
C LEU A 10 -15.09 25.87 -4.74
N VAL A 11 -15.01 24.67 -5.35
CA VAL A 11 -14.07 23.62 -4.90
C VAL A 11 -12.64 23.88 -5.40
N LEU A 12 -12.47 24.59 -6.51
CA LEU A 12 -11.13 24.94 -7.03
C LEU A 12 -10.41 26.02 -6.20
N LEU A 13 -11.13 26.84 -5.41
CA LEU A 13 -10.54 27.99 -4.73
C LEU A 13 -9.89 27.69 -3.37
N LEU A 14 -10.03 26.48 -2.81
CA LEU A 14 -9.37 26.12 -1.55
C LEU A 14 -7.96 25.52 -1.71
N LEU A 15 -7.43 25.43 -2.94
CA LEU A 15 -6.07 24.90 -3.20
C LEU A 15 -5.15 25.86 -3.98
N HIS A 16 -5.56 27.09 -4.27
CA HIS A 16 -4.68 28.07 -4.90
C HIS A 16 -3.85 28.81 -3.84
N GLY A 17 -2.81 28.14 -3.33
CA GLY A 17 -1.69 28.83 -2.69
C GLY A 17 -1.12 29.86 -3.67
N ALA A 18 -1.10 31.12 -3.25
CA ALA A 18 -0.61 32.23 -4.06
C ALA A 18 0.80 31.93 -4.57
N SER A 19 0.97 31.98 -5.90
CA SER A 19 2.27 31.88 -6.59
C SER A 19 3.18 33.05 -6.19
N ALA A 20 3.78 32.98 -5.01
CA ALA A 20 4.96 33.76 -4.69
C ALA A 20 6.06 33.30 -5.65
N ALA A 21 6.68 34.24 -6.35
CA ALA A 21 7.75 33.99 -7.31
C ALA A 21 8.81 33.07 -6.68
N LEU A 22 8.79 31.80 -7.08
CA LEU A 22 9.71 30.77 -6.62
C LEU A 22 11.12 31.22 -7.01
N ASN A 23 12.01 31.32 -6.01
CA ASN A 23 13.45 31.38 -6.28
C ASN A 23 13.79 30.24 -7.26
N PRO A 24 14.68 30.45 -8.24
CA PRO A 24 15.06 29.38 -9.17
C PRO A 24 15.51 28.17 -8.36
N PRO A 25 14.96 26.97 -8.62
CA PRO A 25 15.23 25.80 -7.79
C PRO A 25 16.74 25.60 -7.74
N THR A 26 17.29 25.56 -6.52
CA THR A 26 18.60 24.95 -6.26
C THR A 26 18.68 23.69 -7.08
N ALA A 27 19.75 23.52 -7.87
CA ALA A 27 19.89 22.39 -8.78
C ALA A 27 19.48 21.09 -8.06
N GLY A 28 18.32 20.55 -8.44
CA GLY A 28 17.76 19.37 -7.82
C GLY A 28 18.71 18.18 -7.99
N PRO A 29 18.42 17.05 -7.31
CA PRO A 29 19.19 15.83 -7.53
C PRO A 29 19.23 15.49 -9.03
N LYS A 30 20.40 15.04 -9.49
CA LYS A 30 20.59 14.66 -10.89
C LYS A 30 19.90 13.33 -11.16
N TRP A 31 18.86 13.36 -11.98
CA TRP A 31 18.16 12.15 -12.42
C TRP A 31 18.97 11.42 -13.48
N GLN A 32 18.82 10.10 -13.53
CA GLN A 32 19.39 9.23 -14.57
C GLN A 32 18.43 9.04 -15.76
N THR A 33 17.49 9.96 -15.95
CA THR A 33 16.65 10.06 -17.15
C THR A 33 17.51 10.52 -18.33
N LEU A 34 17.02 10.36 -19.56
CA LEU A 34 17.75 10.78 -20.75
C LEU A 34 18.07 12.28 -20.71
N SER A 35 17.13 13.09 -20.22
CA SER A 35 17.27 14.54 -20.13
C SER A 35 17.97 15.03 -18.85
N GLY A 36 18.15 14.17 -17.86
CA GLY A 36 18.61 14.52 -16.50
C GLY A 36 17.57 15.26 -15.64
N ARG A 37 16.33 15.39 -16.11
CA ARG A 37 15.19 16.00 -15.40
C ARG A 37 14.36 14.94 -14.65
N PRO A 38 13.49 15.34 -13.70
CA PRO A 38 12.56 14.39 -13.09
C PRO A 38 11.73 13.64 -14.15
N PRO A 39 11.43 12.36 -13.90
CA PRO A 39 10.57 11.57 -14.78
C PRO A 39 9.15 12.15 -14.80
N GLN A 40 8.48 11.98 -15.94
CA GLN A 40 7.11 12.45 -16.13
C GLN A 40 6.10 11.51 -15.45
N VAL A 41 5.12 12.08 -14.77
CA VAL A 41 3.94 11.35 -14.28
C VAL A 41 2.86 11.44 -15.34
N VAL A 42 2.47 10.28 -15.89
CA VAL A 42 1.44 10.18 -16.92
C VAL A 42 0.21 9.49 -16.33
N ALA A 43 -0.88 10.24 -16.20
CA ALA A 43 -2.15 9.78 -15.66
C ALA A 43 -2.95 9.02 -16.74
N ARG A 44 -3.01 7.69 -16.64
CA ARG A 44 -3.73 6.83 -17.60
C ARG A 44 -5.23 7.01 -17.45
N GLY A 45 -5.84 7.71 -18.39
CA GLY A 45 -7.27 8.05 -18.31
C GLY A 45 -7.61 8.93 -17.10
N GLY A 46 -6.65 9.70 -16.60
CA GLY A 46 -6.77 10.47 -15.36
C GLY A 46 -6.46 9.64 -14.11
N PHE A 47 -7.17 9.90 -13.01
CA PHE A 47 -7.10 9.12 -11.78
C PHE A 47 -8.03 7.89 -11.85
N SER A 48 -7.75 7.01 -12.81
CA SER A 48 -8.56 5.82 -13.14
C SER A 48 -8.56 4.73 -12.06
N GLY A 49 -7.66 4.82 -11.07
CA GLY A 49 -7.64 4.02 -9.85
C GLY A 49 -8.81 4.30 -8.90
N LEU A 50 -9.45 5.47 -9.03
CA LEU A 50 -10.50 5.94 -8.12
C LEU A 50 -11.84 6.20 -8.83
N PHE A 51 -11.79 6.74 -10.04
CA PHE A 51 -12.96 7.03 -10.88
C PHE A 51 -12.96 6.19 -12.15
N PRO A 52 -14.11 5.96 -12.80
CA PRO A 52 -14.15 5.35 -14.13
C PRO A 52 -13.12 5.98 -15.09
N ASP A 53 -12.40 5.12 -15.80
CA ASP A 53 -11.35 5.49 -16.76
C ASP A 53 -11.86 6.51 -17.78
N SER A 54 -11.05 7.56 -18.01
CA SER A 54 -11.33 8.67 -18.93
C SER A 54 -12.62 9.45 -18.61
N SER A 55 -13.05 9.47 -17.35
CA SER A 55 -14.13 10.35 -16.90
C SER A 55 -13.64 11.77 -16.64
N GLN A 56 -14.57 12.74 -16.67
CA GLN A 56 -14.31 14.12 -16.28
C GLN A 56 -13.62 14.20 -14.91
N MET A 57 -14.12 13.47 -13.91
CA MET A 57 -13.59 13.50 -12.55
C MET A 57 -12.23 12.82 -12.45
N ALA A 58 -11.98 11.75 -13.20
CA ALA A 58 -10.66 11.14 -13.27
C ALA A 58 -9.60 12.17 -13.74
N TYR A 59 -9.87 12.90 -14.83
CA TYR A 59 -8.95 13.90 -15.34
C TYR A 59 -8.80 15.11 -14.41
N GLN A 60 -9.91 15.64 -13.88
CA GLN A 60 -9.88 16.79 -12.97
C GLN A 60 -9.11 16.48 -11.67
N LEU A 61 -9.34 15.32 -11.06
CA LEU A 61 -8.63 14.95 -9.84
C LEU A 61 -7.15 14.66 -10.11
N ALA A 62 -6.80 14.08 -11.27
CA ALA A 62 -5.40 13.92 -11.65
C ALA A 62 -4.68 15.29 -11.70
N LEU A 63 -5.30 16.32 -12.28
CA LEU A 63 -4.72 17.67 -12.33
C LEU A 63 -4.57 18.31 -10.94
N SER A 64 -5.52 18.08 -10.02
CA SER A 64 -5.50 18.74 -8.71
C SER A 64 -4.68 18.02 -7.64
N THR A 65 -4.35 16.74 -7.85
CA THR A 65 -3.70 15.88 -6.82
C THR A 65 -2.31 15.36 -7.22
N SER A 66 -1.83 15.74 -8.40
CA SER A 66 -0.54 15.29 -8.97
C SER A 66 0.45 16.45 -9.12
N LEU A 67 1.64 16.17 -9.64
CA LEU A 67 2.62 17.19 -9.98
C LEU A 67 2.05 18.24 -10.95
N PRO A 68 2.48 19.52 -10.85
CA PRO A 68 1.99 20.59 -11.72
C PRO A 68 2.22 20.37 -13.23
N ASP A 69 3.14 19.48 -13.61
CA ASP A 69 3.43 19.11 -14.99
C ASP A 69 2.85 17.75 -15.41
N VAL A 70 1.90 17.19 -14.64
CA VAL A 70 1.26 15.89 -14.92
C VAL A 70 0.72 15.80 -16.35
N VAL A 71 0.99 14.68 -17.02
CA VAL A 71 0.53 14.43 -18.38
C VAL A 71 -0.81 13.68 -18.33
N LEU A 72 -1.84 14.19 -19.00
CA LEU A 72 -3.11 13.45 -19.14
C LEU A 72 -3.05 12.55 -20.38
N LEU A 73 -3.24 11.24 -20.18
CA LEU A 73 -3.29 10.28 -21.28
C LEU A 73 -4.73 10.04 -21.73
N CYS A 74 -4.94 10.15 -23.03
CA CYS A 74 -6.19 9.86 -23.73
C CYS A 74 -5.95 8.74 -24.74
N ASP A 75 -6.62 7.60 -24.56
CA ASP A 75 -6.67 6.53 -25.55
C ASP A 75 -7.73 6.87 -26.60
N LEU A 76 -7.31 7.21 -27.81
CA LEU A 76 -8.19 7.72 -28.86
C LEU A 76 -9.06 6.61 -29.47
N GLN A 77 -10.37 6.84 -29.45
CA GLN A 77 -11.36 6.14 -30.24
C GLN A 77 -12.21 7.12 -31.06
N PHE A 78 -13.01 6.59 -32.00
CA PHE A 78 -13.86 7.40 -32.87
C PHE A 78 -15.33 6.97 -32.82
N SER A 79 -16.24 7.94 -32.79
CA SER A 79 -17.63 7.73 -33.16
C SER A 79 -17.81 7.59 -34.67
N SER A 80 -18.99 7.14 -35.11
CA SER A 80 -19.35 6.98 -36.52
C SER A 80 -19.27 8.28 -37.33
N ASP A 81 -19.49 9.42 -36.66
CA ASP A 81 -19.45 10.79 -37.19
C ASP A 81 -18.10 11.50 -36.99
N ARG A 82 -17.03 10.73 -36.70
CA ARG A 82 -15.62 11.17 -36.64
C ARG A 82 -15.25 12.09 -35.47
N ILE A 83 -15.98 12.00 -34.36
CA ILE A 83 -15.59 12.69 -33.13
C ILE A 83 -14.65 11.79 -32.32
N GLY A 84 -13.57 12.36 -31.79
CA GLY A 84 -12.57 11.66 -31.00
C GLY A 84 -12.96 11.56 -29.52
N PHE A 85 -12.92 10.34 -28.98
CA PHE A 85 -13.20 10.03 -27.58
C PHE A 85 -11.97 9.47 -26.88
N CYS A 86 -11.82 9.77 -25.59
CA CYS A 86 -10.82 9.15 -24.73
C CYS A 86 -11.44 7.90 -24.09
N LYS A 87 -11.00 6.71 -24.50
CA LYS A 87 -11.43 5.45 -23.90
C LYS A 87 -10.45 4.30 -24.15
N THR A 88 -9.99 3.67 -23.07
CA THR A 88 -9.14 2.48 -23.14
C THR A 88 -9.87 1.26 -23.74
N GLY A 89 -9.13 0.43 -24.47
CA GLY A 89 -9.63 -0.82 -25.08
C GLY A 89 -10.30 -0.57 -26.44
N LEU A 90 -10.76 -1.63 -27.10
CA LEU A 90 -11.49 -1.51 -28.38
C LEU A 90 -13.01 -1.55 -28.19
N THR A 91 -13.49 -2.36 -27.24
CA THR A 91 -14.90 -2.47 -26.93
C THR A 91 -15.27 -1.63 -25.70
N LEU A 92 -16.49 -1.11 -25.68
CA LEU A 92 -16.98 -0.18 -24.66
C LEU A 92 -17.67 -0.89 -23.48
N ASP A 93 -18.11 -2.13 -23.66
CA ASP A 93 -19.00 -2.86 -22.74
C ASP A 93 -18.38 -3.21 -21.38
N ASN A 94 -17.07 -3.40 -21.31
CA ASN A 94 -16.41 -3.73 -20.03
C ASN A 94 -16.32 -2.52 -19.07
N SER A 95 -16.43 -1.29 -19.58
CA SER A 95 -16.15 -0.08 -18.78
C SER A 95 -17.14 1.06 -19.06
N THR A 96 -18.30 0.72 -19.61
CA THR A 96 -19.44 1.62 -19.82
C THR A 96 -20.77 0.88 -19.65
N THR A 97 -21.88 1.62 -19.57
CA THR A 97 -23.26 1.08 -19.54
C THR A 97 -23.82 0.74 -20.92
N VAL A 98 -23.02 0.80 -22.00
CA VAL A 98 -23.49 0.69 -23.39
C VAL A 98 -24.29 -0.58 -23.68
N ALA A 99 -23.93 -1.71 -23.06
CA ALA A 99 -24.61 -2.99 -23.28
C ALA A 99 -26.03 -3.00 -22.67
N GLU A 100 -26.25 -2.26 -21.58
CA GLU A 100 -27.57 -2.10 -20.97
C GLU A 100 -28.44 -1.14 -21.77
N ILE A 101 -27.85 -0.04 -22.27
CA ILE A 101 -28.57 1.00 -23.02
C ILE A 101 -28.89 0.57 -24.45
N PHE A 102 -27.97 -0.17 -25.10
CA PHE A 102 -28.10 -0.62 -26.48
C PHE A 102 -27.90 -2.14 -26.62
N PRO A 103 -28.73 -2.99 -25.98
CA PRO A 103 -28.50 -4.44 -25.85
C PRO A 103 -28.57 -5.25 -27.16
N LYS A 104 -28.85 -4.60 -28.30
CA LYS A 104 -28.97 -5.22 -29.64
C LYS A 104 -28.00 -4.63 -30.67
N MET A 105 -27.09 -3.78 -30.21
CA MET A 105 -26.12 -3.07 -31.04
C MET A 105 -24.71 -3.65 -30.91
N ASP A 106 -24.57 -4.81 -30.29
CA ASP A 106 -23.32 -5.57 -30.34
C ASP A 106 -22.99 -6.00 -31.77
N ARG A 107 -21.69 -6.11 -32.03
CA ARG A 107 -21.13 -6.52 -33.32
C ARG A 107 -19.99 -7.48 -33.09
N THR A 108 -19.62 -8.16 -34.18
CA THR A 108 -18.36 -8.89 -34.25
C THR A 108 -17.55 -8.29 -35.39
N TYR A 109 -16.38 -7.77 -35.05
CA TYR A 109 -15.39 -7.31 -36.01
C TYR A 109 -14.18 -8.23 -36.02
N LYS A 110 -13.44 -8.22 -37.13
CA LYS A 110 -12.15 -8.87 -37.20
C LYS A 110 -11.05 -7.89 -36.80
N LEU A 111 -10.25 -8.25 -35.80
CA LEU A 111 -9.04 -7.56 -35.43
C LEU A 111 -7.86 -8.50 -35.68
N GLN A 112 -7.05 -8.20 -36.70
CA GLN A 112 -5.88 -9.03 -37.07
C GLN A 112 -6.22 -10.52 -37.30
N GLY A 113 -7.45 -10.81 -37.76
CA GLY A 113 -7.93 -12.16 -38.04
C GLY A 113 -8.75 -12.80 -36.91
N GLU A 114 -8.63 -12.30 -35.68
CA GLU A 114 -9.44 -12.74 -34.54
C GLU A 114 -10.79 -12.05 -34.50
N ASP A 115 -11.83 -12.78 -34.13
CA ASP A 115 -13.17 -12.21 -33.96
C ASP A 115 -13.26 -11.55 -32.58
N VAL A 116 -13.49 -10.23 -32.57
CA VAL A 116 -13.75 -9.44 -31.37
C VAL A 116 -15.23 -9.12 -31.33
N HIS A 117 -15.92 -9.55 -30.28
CA HIS A 117 -17.35 -9.30 -30.07
C HIS A 117 -17.54 -8.28 -28.95
N GLY A 118 -18.48 -7.36 -29.13
CA GLY A 118 -18.81 -6.34 -28.13
C GLY A 118 -19.48 -5.11 -28.76
N TRP A 119 -19.36 -3.98 -28.07
CA TRP A 119 -19.90 -2.69 -28.51
C TRP A 119 -18.74 -1.77 -28.90
N PHE A 120 -18.76 -1.24 -30.11
CA PHE A 120 -17.66 -0.45 -30.66
C PHE A 120 -18.08 1.01 -30.80
N SER A 121 -17.21 1.96 -30.47
CA SER A 121 -17.54 3.39 -30.54
C SER A 121 -17.97 3.83 -31.94
N LEU A 122 -17.40 3.23 -33.00
CA LEU A 122 -17.68 3.58 -34.40
C LEU A 122 -19.08 3.18 -34.88
N ASP A 123 -19.83 2.41 -34.10
CA ASP A 123 -21.22 2.02 -34.40
C ASP A 123 -22.24 3.05 -33.89
N PHE A 124 -21.77 4.09 -33.19
CA PHE A 124 -22.61 5.12 -32.55
C PHE A 124 -22.17 6.51 -33.00
N THR A 125 -23.12 7.44 -33.12
CA THR A 125 -22.77 8.87 -33.22
C THR A 125 -22.23 9.38 -31.89
N ALA A 126 -21.46 10.47 -31.93
CA ALA A 126 -20.97 11.13 -30.72
C ALA A 126 -22.11 11.51 -29.78
N GLU A 127 -23.22 12.01 -30.33
CA GLU A 127 -24.42 12.36 -29.58
C GLU A 127 -25.04 11.14 -28.86
N GLN A 128 -25.12 9.99 -29.53
CA GLN A 128 -25.64 8.76 -28.91
C GLN A 128 -24.80 8.33 -27.72
N LEU A 129 -23.47 8.40 -27.85
CA LEU A 129 -22.53 8.04 -26.78
C LEU A 129 -22.61 9.03 -25.62
N VAL A 130 -22.46 10.33 -25.88
CA VAL A 130 -22.41 11.38 -24.83
C VAL A 130 -23.74 11.50 -24.06
N GLN A 131 -24.89 11.38 -24.73
CA GLN A 131 -26.19 11.58 -24.07
C GLN A 131 -26.68 10.34 -23.31
N ASN A 132 -26.29 9.13 -23.71
CA ASN A 132 -26.92 7.90 -23.20
C ASN A 132 -25.94 6.96 -22.50
N VAL A 133 -24.65 6.95 -22.86
CA VAL A 133 -23.67 6.01 -22.32
C VAL A 133 -22.90 6.67 -21.18
N THR A 134 -22.86 5.98 -20.06
CA THR A 134 -22.11 6.39 -18.87
C THR A 134 -20.98 5.41 -18.56
N LEU A 135 -19.97 5.90 -17.86
CA LEU A 135 -18.76 5.16 -17.53
C LEU A 135 -18.94 4.36 -16.24
N ILE A 136 -18.30 3.19 -16.18
CA ILE A 136 -18.26 2.33 -14.98
C ILE A 136 -16.82 1.85 -14.73
N GLN A 137 -16.52 1.51 -13.48
CA GLN A 137 -15.31 0.81 -13.10
C GLN A 137 -15.35 -0.65 -13.59
N ASN A 138 -14.21 -1.12 -14.10
CA ASN A 138 -14.07 -2.48 -14.61
C ASN A 138 -13.16 -3.37 -13.73
N ILE A 139 -12.70 -2.84 -12.60
CA ILE A 139 -11.83 -3.54 -11.65
C ILE A 139 -12.54 -3.63 -10.31
N PHE A 140 -12.74 -4.86 -9.83
CA PHE A 140 -13.55 -5.13 -8.63
C PHE A 140 -12.99 -4.52 -7.33
N SER A 141 -11.67 -4.32 -7.23
CA SER A 141 -11.04 -3.67 -6.07
C SER A 141 -11.29 -2.16 -6.01
N ARG A 142 -11.81 -1.55 -7.09
CA ARG A 142 -12.04 -0.10 -7.19
C ARG A 142 -13.47 0.28 -6.83
N PRO A 143 -13.74 1.55 -6.47
CA PRO A 143 -15.06 1.94 -6.02
C PRO A 143 -16.08 1.98 -7.17
N SER A 144 -17.11 1.15 -7.08
CA SER A 144 -18.29 1.23 -7.97
C SER A 144 -19.25 2.36 -7.60
N THR A 145 -18.99 3.11 -6.52
CA THR A 145 -19.83 4.22 -6.03
C THR A 145 -20.01 5.33 -7.06
N PHE A 146 -19.06 5.47 -7.97
CA PHE A 146 -19.04 6.49 -9.02
C PHE A 146 -19.50 5.96 -10.38
N ASP A 147 -19.95 4.70 -10.45
CA ASP A 147 -20.44 4.09 -11.67
C ASP A 147 -21.70 4.80 -12.16
N ALA A 148 -21.85 4.84 -13.49
CA ALA A 148 -22.97 5.46 -14.19
C ALA A 148 -23.19 6.96 -13.88
N SER A 149 -22.21 7.63 -13.27
CA SER A 149 -22.31 9.04 -12.85
C SER A 149 -21.72 10.03 -13.87
N PHE A 150 -20.88 9.55 -14.79
CA PHE A 150 -20.16 10.37 -15.77
C PHE A 150 -20.37 9.84 -17.19
N GLY A 151 -20.58 10.75 -18.14
CA GLY A 151 -20.70 10.41 -19.56
C GLY A 151 -19.34 10.14 -20.22
N MET A 152 -19.40 9.69 -21.47
CA MET A 152 -18.23 9.60 -22.36
C MET A 152 -17.55 10.97 -22.52
N TYR A 153 -16.21 10.99 -22.55
CA TYR A 153 -15.42 12.22 -22.60
C TYR A 153 -14.65 12.32 -23.91
N THR A 154 -14.73 13.46 -24.59
CA THR A 154 -14.07 13.71 -25.87
C THR A 154 -12.65 14.23 -25.69
N LEU A 155 -11.84 14.19 -26.75
CA LEU A 155 -10.53 14.86 -26.72
C LEU A 155 -10.67 16.37 -26.53
N ASP A 156 -11.70 16.98 -27.13
CA ASP A 156 -12.05 18.39 -26.95
C ASP A 156 -12.30 18.71 -25.47
N ASP A 157 -13.08 17.88 -24.77
CA ASP A 157 -13.34 18.07 -23.33
C ASP A 157 -12.05 17.99 -22.49
N VAL A 158 -11.11 17.10 -22.84
CA VAL A 158 -9.79 17.02 -22.18
C VAL A 158 -8.96 18.29 -22.41
N VAL A 159 -9.01 18.87 -23.62
CA VAL A 159 -8.32 20.13 -23.94
C VAL A 159 -8.93 21.32 -23.21
N GLU A 160 -10.24 21.33 -23.01
CA GLU A 160 -10.95 22.34 -22.22
C GLU A 160 -10.55 22.36 -20.74
N LEU A 161 -10.02 21.26 -20.20
CA LEU A 161 -9.42 21.24 -18.85
C LEU A 161 -8.09 22.01 -18.77
N HIS A 162 -7.53 22.42 -19.91
CA HIS A 162 -6.24 23.10 -20.02
C HIS A 162 -5.10 22.38 -19.27
N PRO A 163 -4.91 21.06 -19.48
CA PRO A 163 -3.82 20.33 -18.84
C PRO A 163 -2.44 20.87 -19.31
N PRO A 164 -1.38 20.74 -18.48
CA PRO A 164 -0.05 21.21 -18.87
C PRO A 164 0.51 20.43 -20.07
N GLN A 165 0.14 19.14 -20.19
CA GLN A 165 0.58 18.24 -21.25
C GLN A 165 -0.50 17.20 -21.57
N ILE A 166 -0.65 16.87 -22.85
CA ILE A 166 -1.56 15.81 -23.33
C ILE A 166 -0.74 14.73 -24.03
N TRP A 167 -1.03 13.48 -23.67
CA TRP A 167 -0.54 12.28 -24.34
C TRP A 167 -1.69 11.60 -25.07
N LEU A 168 -1.66 11.63 -26.39
CA LEU A 168 -2.67 10.96 -27.22
C LEU A 168 -2.17 9.58 -27.64
N ASN A 169 -2.77 8.51 -27.14
CA ASN A 169 -2.44 7.15 -27.57
C ASN A 169 -3.43 6.68 -28.64
N VAL A 170 -2.92 6.23 -29.79
CA VAL A 170 -3.70 5.65 -30.89
C VAL A 170 -3.40 4.16 -30.96
N GLU A 171 -4.24 3.34 -30.32
CA GLU A 171 -3.99 1.89 -30.17
C GLU A 171 -4.39 1.07 -31.39
N TYR A 172 -5.48 1.44 -32.07
CA TYR A 172 -6.14 0.62 -33.10
C TYR A 172 -6.27 1.34 -34.46
N ASN A 173 -5.22 2.03 -34.91
CA ASN A 173 -5.29 2.83 -36.13
C ASN A 173 -5.70 2.00 -37.36
N SER A 174 -5.12 0.81 -37.56
CA SER A 174 -5.43 -0.05 -38.70
C SER A 174 -6.91 -0.45 -38.73
N PHE A 175 -7.48 -0.75 -37.56
CA PHE A 175 -8.91 -1.07 -37.43
C PHE A 175 -9.81 0.12 -37.81
N PHE A 176 -9.53 1.32 -37.31
CA PHE A 176 -10.32 2.51 -37.67
C PHE A 176 -10.17 2.87 -39.16
N MET A 177 -8.97 2.69 -39.72
CA MET A 177 -8.70 2.90 -41.15
C MET A 177 -9.52 1.97 -42.05
N GLU A 178 -9.64 0.68 -41.68
CA GLU A 178 -10.51 -0.29 -42.39
C GLU A 178 -11.98 0.17 -42.41
N HIS A 179 -12.40 0.95 -41.41
CA HIS A 179 -13.73 1.51 -41.26
C HIS A 179 -13.84 2.98 -41.71
N LYS A 180 -12.88 3.47 -42.52
CA LYS A 180 -12.87 4.81 -43.13
C LYS A 180 -12.76 5.95 -42.11
N LEU A 181 -12.15 5.69 -40.96
CA LEU A 181 -11.83 6.65 -39.91
C LEU A 181 -10.30 6.77 -39.81
N SER A 182 -9.76 7.87 -40.30
CA SER A 182 -8.31 8.10 -40.37
C SER A 182 -7.84 8.85 -39.14
N SER A 183 -7.11 8.15 -38.26
CA SER A 183 -6.51 8.77 -37.07
C SER A 183 -5.49 9.84 -37.46
N GLU A 184 -4.77 9.64 -38.57
CA GLU A 184 -3.83 10.62 -39.11
C GLU A 184 -4.56 11.91 -39.54
N ASP A 185 -5.60 11.81 -40.35
CA ASP A 185 -6.34 12.98 -40.83
C ASP A 185 -6.98 13.73 -39.65
N TYR A 186 -7.58 13.01 -38.71
CA TYR A 186 -8.14 13.60 -37.49
C TYR A 186 -7.09 14.43 -36.73
N ILE A 187 -5.91 13.87 -36.48
CA ILE A 187 -4.82 14.56 -35.76
C ILE A 187 -4.32 15.79 -36.54
N LEU A 188 -4.21 15.70 -37.87
CA LEU A 188 -3.73 16.81 -38.72
C LEU A 188 -4.76 17.94 -38.88
N GLU A 189 -6.03 17.62 -38.66
CA GLU A 189 -7.17 18.55 -38.69
C GLU A 189 -7.45 19.22 -37.34
N LEU A 190 -6.87 18.73 -36.25
CA LEU A 190 -7.03 19.32 -34.92
C LEU A 190 -6.70 20.83 -34.89
N PRO A 191 -7.44 21.63 -34.10
CA PRO A 191 -7.16 23.05 -33.89
C PRO A 191 -5.74 23.33 -33.38
N LYS A 192 -5.20 24.53 -33.64
CA LYS A 192 -3.79 24.86 -33.30
C LYS A 192 -3.52 24.92 -31.80
N ASP A 193 -4.55 25.19 -31.02
CA ASP A 193 -4.57 25.25 -29.56
C ASP A 193 -4.54 23.85 -28.92
N PHE A 194 -4.80 22.78 -29.69
CA PHE A 194 -4.62 21.40 -29.25
C PHE A 194 -3.13 21.07 -29.25
N SER A 195 -2.42 21.47 -28.20
CA SER A 195 -0.99 21.21 -28.05
C SER A 195 -0.74 19.79 -27.52
N LEU A 196 -0.73 18.80 -28.42
CA LEU A 196 -0.33 17.43 -28.09
C LEU A 196 1.18 17.35 -27.82
N THR A 197 1.58 16.92 -26.63
CA THR A 197 3.00 16.76 -26.28
C THR A 197 3.54 15.41 -26.77
N TYR A 198 2.72 14.36 -26.63
CA TYR A 198 3.07 13.00 -27.03
C TYR A 198 1.96 12.40 -27.89
N ILE A 199 2.36 11.68 -28.94
CA ILE A 199 1.48 10.78 -29.69
C ILE A 199 2.12 9.41 -29.65
N SER A 200 1.40 8.41 -29.14
CA SER A 200 1.90 7.03 -29.12
C SER A 200 1.02 6.09 -29.93
N SER A 201 1.61 5.01 -30.41
CA SER A 201 0.87 3.92 -31.04
C SER A 201 1.71 2.64 -31.01
N PRO A 202 1.05 1.46 -30.93
CA PRO A 202 1.72 0.20 -31.16
C PRO A 202 1.93 -0.13 -32.65
N GLU A 203 1.39 0.67 -33.57
CA GLU A 203 1.50 0.43 -35.02
C GLU A 203 2.62 1.28 -35.66
N ILE A 204 3.67 0.63 -36.18
CA ILE A 204 4.82 1.31 -36.78
C ILE A 204 4.41 2.07 -38.05
N GLY A 205 3.54 1.47 -38.86
CA GLY A 205 3.03 2.08 -40.09
C GLY A 205 2.38 3.44 -39.85
N PHE A 206 1.58 3.55 -38.78
CA PHE A 206 0.94 4.81 -38.38
C PHE A 206 1.93 5.86 -37.90
N LEU A 207 2.87 5.52 -37.01
CA LEU A 207 3.85 6.50 -36.54
C LEU A 207 4.73 7.02 -37.69
N LYS A 208 5.10 6.15 -38.63
CA LYS A 208 5.82 6.55 -39.84
C LYS A 208 4.98 7.42 -40.76
N SER A 209 3.68 7.18 -40.88
CA SER A 209 2.81 7.97 -41.76
C SER A 209 2.62 9.40 -41.24
N LEU A 210 2.63 9.60 -39.91
CA LEU A 210 2.59 10.92 -39.26
C LEU A 210 3.92 11.69 -39.32
N SER A 211 5.05 10.98 -39.44
CA SER A 211 6.38 11.58 -39.39
C SER A 211 6.54 12.64 -40.48
N GLY A 212 6.95 13.85 -40.07
CA GLY A 212 7.10 15.01 -40.96
C GLY A 212 5.81 15.74 -41.34
N LYS A 213 4.62 15.26 -40.92
CA LYS A 213 3.32 15.92 -41.19
C LYS A 213 2.78 16.72 -40.01
N LEU A 214 3.24 16.44 -38.79
CA LEU A 214 2.79 17.13 -37.58
C LEU A 214 3.13 18.62 -37.63
N ARG A 215 2.13 19.46 -37.31
CA ARG A 215 2.26 20.93 -37.29
C ARG A 215 3.16 21.42 -36.16
N ASN A 216 3.12 20.76 -35.01
CA ASN A 216 3.96 21.08 -33.86
C ASN A 216 5.22 20.21 -33.89
N ALA A 217 6.35 20.81 -34.24
CA ALA A 217 7.64 20.12 -34.27
C ALA A 217 8.13 19.64 -32.88
N LYS A 218 7.47 20.05 -31.78
CA LYS A 218 7.79 19.59 -30.42
C LYS A 218 7.02 18.32 -30.02
N THR A 219 5.99 17.94 -30.76
CA THR A 219 5.23 16.71 -30.47
C THR A 219 6.13 15.50 -30.67
N LYS A 220 6.23 14.65 -29.65
CA LYS A 220 7.07 13.45 -29.66
C LYS A 220 6.25 12.24 -30.07
N LEU A 221 6.72 11.53 -31.08
CA LEU A 221 6.19 10.22 -31.45
C LEU A 221 6.79 9.14 -30.55
N ILE A 222 5.96 8.34 -29.90
CA ILE A 222 6.38 7.29 -28.97
C ILE A 222 5.90 5.93 -29.47
N PHE A 223 6.83 4.99 -29.64
CA PHE A 223 6.46 3.63 -30.05
C PHE A 223 6.04 2.81 -28.83
N ARG A 224 4.77 2.38 -28.80
CA ARG A 224 4.20 1.60 -27.68
C ARG A 224 4.40 0.11 -27.94
N PHE A 225 4.99 -0.58 -26.97
CA PHE A 225 5.14 -2.03 -27.00
C PHE A 225 3.91 -2.68 -26.35
N LEU A 226 3.43 -3.75 -26.97
CA LEU A 226 2.50 -4.70 -26.34
C LEU A 226 3.29 -5.85 -25.71
N ASN A 227 2.66 -7.00 -25.45
CA ASN A 227 3.37 -8.17 -24.93
C ASN A 227 4.40 -8.69 -25.97
N GLU A 228 5.47 -9.33 -25.48
CA GLU A 228 6.64 -9.72 -26.30
C GLU A 228 6.29 -10.67 -27.46
N ASP A 229 5.23 -11.45 -27.30
CA ASP A 229 4.73 -12.48 -28.20
C ASP A 229 3.72 -11.95 -29.24
N VAL A 230 3.24 -10.72 -29.08
CA VAL A 230 2.28 -10.10 -30.01
C VAL A 230 3.01 -9.59 -31.25
N GLU A 231 2.44 -9.81 -32.44
CA GLU A 231 2.99 -9.32 -33.71
C GLU A 231 2.58 -7.87 -34.00
N GLU A 232 3.53 -7.06 -34.45
CA GLU A 232 3.23 -5.71 -34.96
C GLU A 232 2.67 -5.81 -36.40
N PRO A 233 1.51 -5.18 -36.71
CA PRO A 233 0.80 -5.41 -37.97
C PRO A 233 1.58 -5.12 -39.25
N SER A 234 2.45 -4.11 -39.24
CA SER A 234 3.15 -3.60 -40.42
C SER A 234 4.38 -4.43 -40.79
N THR A 235 5.09 -4.93 -39.78
CA THR A 235 6.37 -5.63 -39.92
C THR A 235 6.26 -7.14 -39.78
N LYS A 236 5.16 -7.64 -39.19
CA LYS A 236 4.95 -9.07 -38.86
C LYS A 236 6.05 -9.65 -37.96
N LYS A 237 6.73 -8.79 -37.20
CA LYS A 237 7.68 -9.17 -36.16
C LYS A 237 7.02 -9.00 -34.81
N THR A 238 7.44 -9.79 -33.82
CA THR A 238 6.90 -9.60 -32.47
C THR A 238 7.48 -8.36 -31.79
N TYR A 239 6.77 -7.77 -30.83
CA TYR A 239 7.32 -6.65 -30.05
C TYR A 239 8.62 -7.02 -29.32
N GLY A 240 8.77 -8.26 -28.87
CA GLY A 240 10.02 -8.76 -28.28
C GLY A 240 11.18 -8.84 -29.29
N GLU A 241 10.91 -9.09 -30.57
CA GLU A 241 11.91 -9.00 -31.63
C GLU A 241 12.27 -7.57 -31.99
N LEU A 242 11.27 -6.68 -32.07
CA LEU A 242 11.46 -5.26 -32.36
C LEU A 242 12.28 -4.56 -31.27
N LEU A 243 12.16 -4.99 -30.02
CA LEU A 243 12.95 -4.48 -28.89
C LEU A 243 14.46 -4.61 -29.10
N LYS A 244 14.89 -5.62 -29.86
CA LYS A 244 16.32 -5.89 -30.12
C LYS A 244 16.93 -4.91 -31.13
N ASP A 245 16.11 -4.11 -31.81
CA ASP A 245 16.53 -3.14 -32.83
C ASP A 245 16.02 -1.73 -32.52
N LEU A 246 16.39 -1.23 -31.34
CA LEU A 246 16.11 0.15 -30.91
C LEU A 246 16.63 1.20 -31.90
N LYS A 247 17.68 0.89 -32.66
CA LYS A 247 18.25 1.79 -33.67
C LYS A 247 17.25 2.09 -34.78
N SER A 248 16.56 1.07 -35.30
CA SER A 248 15.50 1.30 -36.30
C SER A 248 14.28 2.01 -35.72
N ILE A 249 13.99 1.85 -34.42
CA ILE A 249 12.91 2.60 -33.75
C ILE A 249 13.22 4.10 -33.70
N LYS A 250 14.49 4.46 -33.43
CA LYS A 250 14.94 5.86 -33.38
C LYS A 250 14.75 6.63 -34.69
N GLU A 251 14.61 5.95 -35.82
CA GLU A 251 14.37 6.59 -37.13
C GLU A 251 12.98 7.26 -37.22
N PHE A 252 11.99 6.82 -36.43
CA PHE A 252 10.63 7.33 -36.50
C PHE A 252 10.01 7.72 -35.16
N ALA A 253 10.65 7.37 -34.03
CA ALA A 253 10.16 7.69 -32.69
C ALA A 253 11.21 8.43 -31.84
N ALA A 254 10.73 9.29 -30.96
CA ALA A 254 11.53 9.99 -29.95
C ALA A 254 11.77 9.13 -28.69
N GLY A 255 10.93 8.12 -28.46
CA GLY A 255 11.01 7.22 -27.32
C GLY A 255 10.14 5.99 -27.47
N VAL A 256 10.15 5.15 -26.44
CA VAL A 256 9.38 3.90 -26.34
C VAL A 256 8.53 3.90 -25.08
N LEU A 257 7.33 3.35 -25.17
CA LEU A 257 6.44 3.07 -24.04
C LEU A 257 6.37 1.56 -23.88
N VAL A 258 6.85 1.00 -22.77
CA VAL A 258 6.93 -0.44 -22.56
C VAL A 258 6.20 -0.86 -21.28
N PRO A 259 5.56 -2.04 -21.25
CA PRO A 259 5.13 -2.65 -19.99
C PRO A 259 6.31 -2.76 -19.03
N LYS A 260 6.11 -2.46 -17.75
CA LYS A 260 7.18 -2.47 -16.73
C LYS A 260 7.99 -3.77 -16.67
N THR A 261 7.40 -4.90 -17.09
CA THR A 261 8.03 -6.22 -17.17
C THR A 261 9.15 -6.33 -18.21
N TYR A 262 9.18 -5.47 -19.24
CA TYR A 262 10.30 -5.39 -20.19
C TYR A 262 11.59 -4.84 -19.55
N ILE A 263 11.44 -4.09 -18.45
CA ILE A 263 12.55 -3.45 -17.73
C ILE A 263 12.92 -4.30 -16.52
N TRP A 264 11.93 -4.67 -15.70
CA TRP A 264 12.08 -5.56 -14.55
C TRP A 264 11.14 -6.75 -14.69
N PRO A 265 11.62 -7.89 -15.24
CA PRO A 265 10.80 -9.06 -15.42
C PRO A 265 10.37 -9.67 -14.07
N LEU A 266 9.17 -10.27 -14.06
CA LEU A 266 8.67 -11.05 -12.93
C LEU A 266 8.88 -12.54 -13.18
N LYS A 267 9.35 -13.24 -12.17
CA LYS A 267 9.36 -14.70 -12.14
C LYS A 267 7.96 -15.22 -11.88
N LYS A 268 7.72 -16.50 -12.21
CA LYS A 268 6.42 -17.18 -11.99
C LYS A 268 5.97 -17.18 -10.53
N ASP A 269 6.91 -17.04 -9.59
CA ASP A 269 6.67 -17.00 -8.15
C ASP A 269 6.48 -15.56 -7.60
N GLN A 270 6.28 -14.57 -8.47
CA GLN A 270 6.03 -13.15 -8.14
C GLN A 270 7.20 -12.41 -7.48
N TYR A 271 8.43 -12.86 -7.70
CA TYR A 271 9.64 -12.11 -7.35
C TYR A 271 10.27 -11.48 -8.59
N LEU A 272 11.00 -10.40 -8.38
CA LEU A 272 11.77 -9.75 -9.44
C LEU A 272 12.87 -10.68 -9.96
N ALA A 273 13.02 -10.72 -11.28
CA ALA A 273 14.25 -11.12 -11.95
C ALA A 273 15.22 -9.92 -12.02
N PRO A 274 16.49 -10.13 -12.38
CA PRO A 274 17.40 -9.03 -12.69
C PRO A 274 16.81 -8.08 -13.76
N SER A 275 17.10 -6.78 -13.66
CA SER A 275 16.70 -5.81 -14.68
C SER A 275 17.36 -6.10 -16.03
N THR A 276 16.69 -5.67 -17.10
CA THR A 276 17.25 -5.67 -18.45
C THR A 276 18.11 -4.41 -18.68
N SER A 277 18.88 -4.40 -19.77
CA SER A 277 19.65 -3.21 -20.19
C SER A 277 18.82 -2.19 -20.96
N LEU A 278 17.52 -2.45 -21.17
CA LEU A 278 16.64 -1.69 -22.07
C LEU A 278 16.74 -0.17 -21.90
N VAL A 279 16.63 0.33 -20.67
CA VAL A 279 16.64 1.78 -20.40
C VAL A 279 17.98 2.40 -20.80
N LYS A 280 19.09 1.75 -20.42
CA LYS A 280 20.44 2.21 -20.77
C LYS A 280 20.69 2.16 -22.27
N ASP A 281 20.26 1.09 -22.94
CA ASP A 281 20.45 0.90 -24.38
C ASP A 281 19.63 1.92 -25.19
N ALA A 282 18.40 2.20 -24.77
CA ALA A 282 17.56 3.24 -25.35
C ALA A 282 18.16 4.63 -25.14
N HIS A 283 18.58 4.95 -23.91
CA HIS A 283 19.21 6.24 -23.59
C HIS A 283 20.49 6.48 -24.39
N ALA A 284 21.32 5.45 -24.58
CA ALA A 284 22.53 5.53 -25.40
C ALA A 284 22.25 5.89 -26.88
N LEU A 285 21.04 5.59 -27.36
CA LEU A 285 20.54 5.97 -28.69
C LEU A 285 19.72 7.27 -28.69
N GLY A 286 19.57 7.92 -27.54
CA GLY A 286 18.76 9.11 -27.36
C GLY A 286 17.25 8.85 -27.49
N LEU A 287 16.79 7.65 -27.12
CA LEU A 287 15.37 7.32 -26.99
C LEU A 287 14.92 7.49 -25.53
N GLU A 288 13.81 8.20 -25.33
CA GLU A 288 13.14 8.25 -24.02
C GLU A 288 12.46 6.92 -23.72
N VAL A 289 12.41 6.49 -22.46
CA VAL A 289 11.74 5.25 -22.03
C VAL A 289 10.66 5.56 -21.01
N TYR A 290 9.44 5.20 -21.35
CA TYR A 290 8.28 5.31 -20.48
C TYR A 290 7.82 3.92 -20.07
N ALA A 291 7.55 3.71 -18.79
CA ALA A 291 7.10 2.43 -18.26
C ALA A 291 5.61 2.46 -17.92
N SER A 292 4.85 1.43 -18.31
CA SER A 292 3.41 1.30 -18.03
C SER A 292 3.06 0.14 -17.11
N GLY A 293 1.84 0.17 -16.59
CA GLY A 293 1.29 -0.89 -15.73
C GLY A 293 1.48 -0.63 -14.24
N PHE A 294 1.57 0.63 -13.82
CA PHE A 294 1.62 1.00 -12.41
C PHE A 294 0.21 1.21 -11.86
N ALA A 295 -0.10 0.50 -10.77
CA ALA A 295 -1.33 0.66 -10.02
C ALA A 295 -1.08 0.25 -8.57
N ASN A 296 -1.80 0.86 -7.63
CA ASN A 296 -1.62 0.61 -6.20
C ASN A 296 -2.45 -0.60 -5.72
N ASP A 297 -3.49 -0.96 -6.46
CA ASP A 297 -4.52 -1.91 -6.10
C ASP A 297 -4.36 -3.29 -6.77
N ILE A 298 -3.12 -3.67 -7.05
CA ILE A 298 -2.75 -4.95 -7.65
C ILE A 298 -1.80 -5.75 -6.74
N ILE A 299 -1.68 -7.06 -7.01
CA ILE A 299 -0.66 -7.88 -6.36
C ILE A 299 0.71 -7.47 -6.92
N LEU A 300 1.44 -6.68 -6.15
CA LEU A 300 2.81 -6.30 -6.44
C LEU A 300 3.78 -7.47 -6.23
N SER A 301 4.98 -7.35 -6.79
CA SER A 301 6.09 -8.25 -6.45
C SER A 301 6.31 -8.29 -4.95
N TYR A 302 6.61 -9.48 -4.41
CA TYR A 302 6.94 -9.63 -2.99
C TYR A 302 8.18 -8.82 -2.57
N ASN A 303 9.02 -8.40 -3.52
CA ASN A 303 10.14 -7.50 -3.28
C ASN A 303 9.71 -6.12 -2.74
N TYR A 304 8.49 -5.67 -3.05
CA TYR A 304 7.99 -4.34 -2.66
C TYR A 304 7.15 -4.35 -1.39
N SER A 305 6.83 -5.51 -0.83
CA SER A 305 6.15 -5.62 0.48
C SER A 305 4.83 -4.83 0.54
N TYR A 306 4.08 -4.90 -0.56
CA TYR A 306 2.83 -4.17 -0.79
C TYR A 306 2.94 -2.64 -0.74
N ASP A 307 4.14 -2.08 -0.77
CA ASP A 307 4.37 -0.63 -0.88
C ASP A 307 4.45 -0.24 -2.38
N PRO A 308 3.43 0.43 -2.94
CA PRO A 308 3.46 0.84 -4.35
C PRO A 308 4.54 1.90 -4.60
N THR A 309 4.83 2.78 -3.65
CA THR A 309 5.91 3.78 -3.75
C THR A 309 7.27 3.11 -3.93
N ALA A 310 7.52 2.00 -3.23
CA ALA A 310 8.75 1.22 -3.43
C ALA A 310 8.88 0.67 -4.87
N GLU A 311 7.77 0.32 -5.53
CA GLU A 311 7.78 -0.04 -6.94
C GLU A 311 8.15 1.17 -7.81
N TYR A 312 7.49 2.33 -7.66
CA TYR A 312 7.84 3.51 -8.45
C TYR A 312 9.33 3.87 -8.32
N LEU A 313 9.83 3.95 -7.08
CA LEU A 313 11.23 4.27 -6.78
C LEU A 313 12.21 3.31 -7.45
N GLN A 314 11.86 2.01 -7.58
CA GLN A 314 12.70 1.05 -8.29
C GLN A 314 12.94 1.47 -9.76
N PHE A 315 11.96 2.08 -10.42
CA PHE A 315 12.06 2.49 -11.83
C PHE A 315 12.64 3.89 -12.03
N ILE A 316 12.50 4.76 -11.03
CA ILE A 316 12.87 6.19 -11.17
C ILE A 316 14.10 6.61 -10.36
N ASP A 317 14.45 5.90 -9.28
CA ASP A 317 15.51 6.27 -8.34
C ASP A 317 16.29 5.02 -7.89
N ASN A 318 16.84 4.30 -8.87
CA ASN A 318 17.83 3.25 -8.63
C ASN A 318 19.24 3.73 -9.07
N PRO A 319 20.32 3.04 -8.65
CA PRO A 319 21.68 3.46 -8.99
C PRO A 319 22.06 3.35 -10.46
N ASP A 320 21.32 2.58 -11.25
CA ASP A 320 21.68 2.17 -12.60
C ASP A 320 21.03 3.00 -13.72
N PHE A 321 19.74 3.29 -13.61
CA PHE A 321 19.00 4.13 -14.56
C PHE A 321 17.78 4.79 -13.92
N SER A 322 17.15 5.71 -14.65
CA SER A 322 15.80 6.21 -14.35
C SER A 322 14.98 6.22 -15.65
N VAL A 323 13.77 5.66 -15.64
CA VAL A 323 12.86 5.82 -16.79
C VAL A 323 12.46 7.28 -16.94
N ASP A 324 12.18 7.75 -18.15
CA ASP A 324 11.79 9.15 -18.42
C ASP A 324 10.35 9.47 -18.01
N GLY A 325 9.54 8.46 -17.72
CA GLY A 325 8.24 8.62 -17.10
C GLY A 325 7.53 7.30 -16.80
N VAL A 326 6.46 7.40 -16.01
CA VAL A 326 5.62 6.27 -15.61
C VAL A 326 4.16 6.54 -15.96
N ILE A 327 3.49 5.55 -16.54
CA ILE A 327 2.07 5.56 -16.87
C ILE A 327 1.35 4.82 -15.74
N THR A 328 0.48 5.53 -15.03
CA THR A 328 -0.14 5.04 -13.80
C THR A 328 -1.63 5.36 -13.73
N ASP A 329 -2.35 4.50 -13.02
CA ASP A 329 -3.74 4.70 -12.62
C ASP A 329 -3.87 5.55 -11.34
N PHE A 330 -2.76 5.74 -10.61
CA PHE A 330 -2.66 6.44 -9.32
C PHE A 330 -1.62 7.58 -9.41
N PRO A 331 -1.89 8.65 -10.17
CA PRO A 331 -0.93 9.72 -10.38
C PRO A 331 -0.52 10.49 -9.11
N PRO A 332 -1.29 10.54 -7.99
CA PRO A 332 -0.78 11.08 -6.73
C PRO A 332 0.39 10.28 -6.16
N THR A 333 0.32 8.94 -6.19
CA THR A 333 1.40 8.09 -5.66
C THR A 333 2.67 8.22 -6.50
N ALA A 334 2.54 8.25 -7.83
CA ALA A 334 3.68 8.52 -8.70
C ALA A 334 4.27 9.93 -8.46
N SER A 335 3.41 10.94 -8.27
CA SER A 335 3.82 12.31 -7.95
C SER A 335 4.57 12.40 -6.63
N GLY A 336 4.06 11.74 -5.58
CA GLY A 336 4.73 11.61 -4.30
C GLY A 336 6.07 10.89 -4.41
N ALA A 337 6.14 9.78 -5.17
CA ALA A 337 7.39 9.07 -5.41
C ALA A 337 8.45 9.99 -6.04
N VAL A 338 8.08 10.78 -7.06
CA VAL A 338 8.99 11.69 -7.77
C VAL A 338 9.42 12.89 -6.93
N ALA A 339 8.46 13.58 -6.30
CA ALA A 339 8.73 14.87 -5.65
C ALA A 339 9.11 14.77 -4.17
N CYS A 340 8.70 13.69 -3.50
CA CYS A 340 8.92 13.53 -2.07
C CYS A 340 9.92 12.40 -1.77
N LEU A 341 9.67 11.18 -2.25
CA LEU A 341 10.42 10.02 -1.77
C LEU A 341 11.73 9.76 -2.53
N ALA A 342 11.82 10.12 -3.80
CA ALA A 342 13.05 9.97 -4.58
C ALA A 342 14.20 10.75 -3.95
N HIS A 343 15.39 10.15 -3.96
CA HIS A 343 16.63 10.67 -3.42
C HIS A 343 16.60 10.99 -1.91
N SER A 344 15.63 10.46 -1.17
CA SER A 344 15.48 10.70 0.28
C SER A 344 16.07 9.61 1.17
N LYS A 345 16.46 8.45 0.63
CA LYS A 345 16.90 7.27 1.39
C LYS A 345 18.06 7.55 2.36
N GLY A 346 18.94 8.48 2.01
CA GLY A 346 20.10 8.89 2.83
C GLY A 346 19.80 10.01 3.84
N ASN A 347 18.63 10.64 3.79
CA ASN A 347 18.28 11.75 4.67
C ASN A 347 18.15 11.24 6.11
N PRO A 348 18.57 12.02 7.12
CA PRO A 348 18.34 11.67 8.52
C PRO A 348 16.84 11.64 8.81
N LEU A 349 16.42 10.69 9.65
CA LEU A 349 15.06 10.65 10.17
C LEU A 349 14.96 11.74 11.26
N PRO A 350 14.01 12.68 11.18
CA PRO A 350 13.80 13.66 12.24
C PRO A 350 13.56 12.96 13.60
N PRO A 351 13.94 13.56 14.74
CA PRO A 351 13.56 13.01 16.03
C PRO A 351 12.04 13.04 16.19
N PRO A 352 11.42 12.05 16.86
CA PRO A 352 10.00 12.06 17.14
C PRO A 352 9.65 13.22 18.09
N GLY A 353 8.48 13.83 17.89
CA GLY A 353 8.07 15.03 18.61
C GLY A 353 6.82 15.68 18.01
N LYS A 354 6.18 16.55 18.80
CA LYS A 354 4.90 17.17 18.46
C LYS A 354 4.90 17.96 17.15
N ASP A 355 6.01 18.64 16.86
CA ASP A 355 6.16 19.49 15.67
C ASP A 355 6.94 18.80 14.53
N THR A 356 7.25 17.50 14.66
CA THR A 356 8.06 16.76 13.68
C THR A 356 7.35 15.52 13.17
N ARG A 357 7.29 14.46 13.97
CA ARG A 357 6.66 13.19 13.61
C ARG A 357 6.30 12.35 14.85
N PRO A 358 5.30 11.47 14.74
CA PRO A 358 5.06 10.41 15.74
C PRO A 358 6.24 9.45 15.88
N LEU A 359 6.25 8.71 16.99
CA LEU A 359 7.07 7.51 17.14
C LEU A 359 6.67 6.46 16.09
N ILE A 360 7.65 5.81 15.47
CA ILE A 360 7.47 4.60 14.66
C ILE A 360 7.60 3.41 15.61
N ILE A 361 6.48 2.78 15.91
CA ILE A 361 6.37 1.65 16.83
C ILE A 361 6.06 0.41 16.00
N THR A 362 6.78 -0.67 16.22
CA THR A 362 6.49 -1.92 15.50
C THR A 362 5.23 -2.59 16.04
N HIS A 363 4.65 -3.45 15.23
CA HIS A 363 3.68 -4.45 15.65
C HIS A 363 4.26 -5.84 15.40
N ASN A 364 4.83 -6.42 16.44
CA ASN A 364 5.61 -7.65 16.46
C ASN A 364 6.87 -7.60 15.59
N GLY A 365 7.60 -6.49 15.61
CA GLY A 365 8.72 -6.21 14.70
C GLY A 365 8.25 -5.82 13.28
N ALA A 366 9.09 -6.02 12.26
CA ALA A 366 8.70 -5.84 10.85
C ALA A 366 7.88 -7.06 10.37
N SER A 367 6.73 -7.28 11.00
CA SER A 367 5.87 -8.46 10.84
C SER A 367 5.21 -8.56 9.46
N GLY A 368 5.26 -7.48 8.67
CA GLY A 368 4.96 -7.47 7.24
C GLY A 368 5.98 -8.22 6.36
N MET A 369 7.21 -8.33 6.85
CA MET A 369 8.36 -8.88 6.11
C MET A 369 8.72 -10.30 6.54
N PHE A 370 8.72 -10.52 7.84
CA PHE A 370 9.07 -11.78 8.50
C PHE A 370 7.99 -12.15 9.50
N ALA A 371 7.93 -13.43 9.89
CA ALA A 371 7.01 -13.84 10.93
C ALA A 371 7.26 -13.01 12.22
N GLY A 372 6.18 -12.47 12.79
CA GLY A 372 6.25 -11.54 13.91
C GLY A 372 6.93 -12.13 15.14
N SER A 373 7.49 -11.25 15.98
CA SER A 373 8.14 -11.61 17.25
C SER A 373 9.36 -12.55 17.10
N THR A 374 10.02 -12.52 15.94
CA THR A 374 11.24 -13.29 15.66
C THR A 374 12.48 -12.40 15.63
N ASP A 375 13.65 -13.02 15.77
CA ASP A 375 14.95 -12.36 15.61
C ASP A 375 15.06 -11.57 14.29
N LEU A 376 14.63 -12.15 13.17
CA LEU A 376 14.64 -11.47 11.87
C LEU A 376 13.64 -10.32 11.78
N ALA A 377 12.43 -10.46 12.33
CA ALA A 377 11.45 -9.38 12.34
C ALA A 377 11.96 -8.16 13.13
N TYR A 378 12.63 -8.39 14.27
CA TYR A 378 13.22 -7.32 15.06
C TYR A 378 14.47 -6.71 14.42
N GLN A 379 15.38 -7.53 13.90
CA GLN A 379 16.55 -7.04 13.16
C GLN A 379 16.14 -6.19 11.95
N GLN A 380 15.10 -6.62 11.23
CA GLN A 380 14.55 -5.87 10.10
C GLN A 380 13.90 -4.56 10.56
N ALA A 381 13.13 -4.55 11.66
CA ALA A 381 12.57 -3.32 12.20
C ALA A 381 13.63 -2.29 12.63
N ILE A 382 14.72 -2.75 13.27
CA ILE A 382 15.85 -1.90 13.66
C ILE A 382 16.49 -1.29 12.39
N LYS A 383 16.72 -2.12 11.37
CA LYS A 383 17.25 -1.68 10.07
C LYS A 383 16.32 -0.67 9.38
N ASP A 384 15.02 -0.85 9.53
CA ASP A 384 13.97 0.02 8.99
C ASP A 384 13.74 1.29 9.82
N ALA A 385 14.58 1.53 10.83
CA ALA A 385 14.58 2.71 11.69
C ALA A 385 13.30 2.90 12.50
N ALA A 386 12.71 1.81 13.00
CA ALA A 386 11.73 1.89 14.08
C ALA A 386 12.32 2.57 15.32
N ASP A 387 11.56 3.47 15.95
CA ASP A 387 11.98 4.10 17.21
C ASP A 387 11.80 3.15 18.39
N VAL A 388 10.69 2.39 18.36
CA VAL A 388 10.30 1.44 19.42
C VAL A 388 10.01 0.09 18.79
N ILE A 389 10.66 -0.96 19.32
CA ILE A 389 10.29 -2.34 19.01
C ILE A 389 9.46 -2.93 20.14
N ASP A 390 8.45 -3.72 19.79
CA ASP A 390 7.46 -4.29 20.71
C ASP A 390 7.64 -5.79 20.96
N CYS A 391 7.26 -6.25 22.13
CA CYS A 391 7.23 -7.67 22.49
C CYS A 391 5.95 -7.94 23.28
N THR A 392 4.96 -8.53 22.61
CA THR A 392 3.81 -9.16 23.27
C THR A 392 4.30 -10.42 23.97
N VAL A 393 4.23 -10.43 25.30
CA VAL A 393 4.81 -11.49 26.14
C VAL A 393 3.82 -12.63 26.30
N GLN A 394 4.26 -13.81 25.88
CA GLN A 394 3.59 -15.07 26.17
C GLN A 394 4.41 -15.89 27.16
N MET A 395 3.71 -16.79 27.85
CA MET A 395 4.31 -17.69 28.83
C MET A 395 4.20 -19.13 28.35
N SER A 396 5.30 -19.86 28.46
CA SER A 396 5.30 -21.32 28.33
C SER A 396 4.76 -21.99 29.59
N LYS A 397 4.42 -23.27 29.49
CA LYS A 397 3.97 -24.12 30.61
C LYS A 397 4.97 -24.17 31.78
N ASP A 398 6.26 -24.13 31.48
CA ASP A 398 7.37 -24.17 32.43
C ASP A 398 7.83 -22.77 32.89
N GLY A 399 7.09 -21.71 32.57
CA GLY A 399 7.31 -20.36 33.11
C GLY A 399 8.34 -19.51 32.35
N THR A 400 8.74 -19.92 31.14
CA THR A 400 9.61 -19.11 30.28
C THR A 400 8.78 -18.02 29.59
N ALA A 401 9.20 -16.76 29.75
CA ALA A 401 8.61 -15.61 29.07
C ALA A 401 9.28 -15.41 27.70
N PHE A 402 8.48 -15.26 26.64
CA PHE A 402 8.94 -15.09 25.27
C PHE A 402 8.05 -14.15 24.46
N CYS A 403 8.58 -13.57 23.39
CA CYS A 403 7.84 -12.67 22.52
C CYS A 403 7.03 -13.45 21.49
N MET A 404 5.71 -13.21 21.45
CA MET A 404 4.81 -13.82 20.50
C MET A 404 3.49 -13.04 20.42
N GLN A 405 3.06 -12.73 19.19
CA GLN A 405 1.86 -11.94 18.90
C GLN A 405 0.52 -12.48 19.45
N SER A 406 0.46 -13.72 19.91
CA SER A 406 -0.76 -14.32 20.49
C SER A 406 -0.42 -15.55 21.33
N ALA A 407 -1.24 -15.81 22.35
CA ALA A 407 -1.18 -17.05 23.13
C ALA A 407 -1.52 -18.30 22.29
N ASP A 408 -2.40 -18.17 21.28
CA ASP A 408 -2.69 -19.25 20.31
C ASP A 408 -1.61 -19.29 19.23
N MET A 409 -0.80 -20.35 19.25
CA MET A 409 0.34 -20.53 18.37
C MET A 409 -0.05 -21.21 17.04
N SER A 410 -1.32 -21.57 16.84
CA SER A 410 -1.76 -22.43 15.72
C SER A 410 -1.60 -21.78 14.35
N SER A 411 -1.83 -20.47 14.24
CA SER A 411 -1.82 -19.72 12.97
C SER A 411 -0.52 -18.98 12.70
N SER A 412 0.32 -18.86 13.72
CA SER A 412 1.53 -18.05 13.76
C SER A 412 2.80 -18.90 13.85
N THR A 413 2.66 -20.22 13.92
CA THR A 413 3.74 -21.20 13.92
C THR A 413 3.29 -22.52 13.29
N THR A 414 4.19 -23.50 13.19
CA THR A 414 3.87 -24.88 12.80
C THR A 414 3.18 -25.71 13.90
N ALA A 415 2.71 -25.11 14.99
CA ALA A 415 2.10 -25.81 16.13
C ALA A 415 0.90 -26.67 15.73
N SER A 416 0.05 -26.18 14.81
CA SER A 416 -1.12 -26.91 14.31
C SER A 416 -0.79 -28.29 13.74
N THR A 417 0.43 -28.48 13.22
CA THR A 417 0.91 -29.77 12.73
C THR A 417 1.66 -30.55 13.82
N ALA A 418 2.53 -29.89 14.58
CA ALA A 418 3.41 -30.55 15.55
C ALA A 418 2.70 -30.98 16.85
N PHE A 419 1.69 -30.23 17.28
CA PHE A 419 1.03 -30.38 18.57
C PHE A 419 -0.51 -30.42 18.44
N ALA A 420 -1.03 -30.93 17.34
CA ALA A 420 -2.48 -31.03 17.10
C ALA A 420 -3.24 -31.72 18.27
N SER A 421 -2.63 -32.70 18.93
CA SER A 421 -3.22 -33.39 20.09
C SER A 421 -3.32 -32.54 21.35
N LYS A 422 -2.70 -31.36 21.38
CA LYS A 422 -2.77 -30.37 22.46
C LYS A 422 -3.83 -29.30 22.21
N ALA A 423 -4.52 -29.34 21.07
CA ALA A 423 -5.57 -28.39 20.75
C ALA A 423 -6.68 -28.44 21.80
N SER A 424 -7.05 -27.27 22.33
CA SER A 424 -8.08 -27.10 23.35
C SER A 424 -8.84 -25.80 23.09
N THR A 425 -9.92 -25.54 23.85
CA THR A 425 -10.64 -24.26 23.80
C THR A 425 -10.51 -23.59 25.15
N VAL A 426 -10.04 -22.34 25.16
CA VAL A 426 -9.93 -21.50 26.35
C VAL A 426 -10.85 -20.30 26.16
N HIS A 427 -12.07 -20.39 26.70
CA HIS A 427 -13.14 -19.42 26.44
C HIS A 427 -12.81 -18.00 26.91
N GLU A 428 -11.94 -17.85 27.91
CA GLU A 428 -11.43 -16.54 28.35
C GLU A 428 -10.52 -15.86 27.32
N ILE A 429 -9.98 -16.60 26.35
CA ILE A 429 -9.10 -16.08 25.29
C ILE A 429 -9.82 -16.10 23.94
N GLN A 430 -10.42 -17.23 23.56
CA GLN A 430 -11.11 -17.39 22.29
C GLN A 430 -12.14 -18.54 22.30
N ASN A 431 -13.16 -18.43 21.45
CA ASN A 431 -14.21 -19.45 21.32
C ASN A 431 -13.89 -20.59 20.33
N LYS A 432 -12.74 -20.53 19.66
CA LYS A 432 -12.28 -21.56 18.73
C LYS A 432 -11.18 -22.39 19.37
N SER A 433 -11.05 -23.65 18.95
CA SER A 433 -9.94 -24.49 19.40
C SER A 433 -8.60 -23.94 18.87
N GLY A 434 -7.58 -23.97 19.72
CA GLY A 434 -6.23 -23.51 19.43
C GLY A 434 -5.18 -24.28 20.25
N ILE A 435 -3.91 -23.99 20.00
CA ILE A 435 -2.77 -24.59 20.70
C ILE A 435 -2.07 -23.47 21.45
N PHE A 436 -2.23 -23.48 22.76
CA PHE A 436 -1.82 -22.36 23.59
C PHE A 436 -0.41 -22.52 24.14
N SER A 437 0.35 -21.42 24.19
CA SER A 437 1.74 -21.40 24.66
C SER A 437 1.89 -21.96 26.08
N PHE A 438 0.94 -21.64 26.97
CA PHE A 438 0.95 -22.07 28.37
C PHE A 438 0.61 -23.56 28.59
N ASP A 439 0.36 -24.31 27.51
CA ASP A 439 0.19 -25.77 27.51
C ASP A 439 1.42 -26.52 26.95
N LEU A 440 2.42 -25.78 26.44
CA LEU A 440 3.68 -26.30 25.89
C LEU A 440 4.88 -25.83 26.73
N SER A 441 5.85 -26.70 26.96
CA SER A 441 7.15 -26.32 27.54
C SER A 441 7.93 -25.42 26.58
N TRP A 442 8.88 -24.64 27.09
CA TRP A 442 9.76 -23.87 26.22
C TRP A 442 10.56 -24.76 25.26
N SER A 443 10.98 -25.94 25.74
CA SER A 443 11.68 -26.92 24.89
C SER A 443 10.83 -27.41 23.71
N GLU A 444 9.51 -27.50 23.86
CA GLU A 444 8.57 -27.79 22.77
C GLU A 444 8.40 -26.57 21.86
N ILE A 445 8.18 -25.38 22.44
CA ILE A 445 8.00 -24.13 21.70
C ILE A 445 9.20 -23.80 20.83
N ALA A 446 10.42 -23.97 21.34
CA ALA A 446 11.65 -23.69 20.62
C ALA A 446 11.87 -24.59 19.39
N THR A 447 11.15 -25.71 19.26
CA THR A 447 11.19 -26.57 18.06
C THR A 447 10.27 -26.09 16.94
N LEU A 448 9.34 -25.18 17.25
CA LEU A 448 8.37 -24.66 16.28
C LEU A 448 9.05 -23.72 15.30
N LYS A 449 8.63 -23.80 14.04
CA LYS A 449 8.96 -22.76 13.06
C LYS A 449 7.91 -21.65 13.15
N PRO A 450 8.32 -20.38 13.18
CA PRO A 450 7.37 -19.28 13.09
C PRO A 450 6.68 -19.32 11.71
N ASP A 451 5.47 -18.75 11.61
CA ASP A 451 4.70 -18.68 10.37
C ASP A 451 4.25 -17.24 10.09
N LEU A 452 4.56 -16.74 8.90
CA LEU A 452 4.24 -15.38 8.47
C LEU A 452 2.73 -15.25 8.22
N ILE A 453 2.04 -14.54 9.13
CA ILE A 453 0.62 -14.27 9.00
C ILE A 453 0.38 -13.29 7.86
N SER A 454 -0.59 -13.64 7.01
CA SER A 454 -1.08 -12.77 5.93
C SER A 454 -2.55 -12.44 6.19
N PRO A 455 -2.87 -11.25 6.73
CA PRO A 455 -4.24 -10.90 7.14
C PRO A 455 -5.29 -11.02 6.03
N PHE A 456 -4.86 -10.85 4.77
CA PHE A 456 -5.70 -10.87 3.57
C PHE A 456 -5.47 -12.09 2.68
N ALA A 457 -4.95 -13.20 3.23
CA ALA A 457 -4.66 -14.42 2.46
C ALA A 457 -5.87 -14.99 1.71
N GLN A 458 -7.07 -14.87 2.28
CA GLN A 458 -8.32 -15.36 1.67
C GLN A 458 -8.71 -14.57 0.41
N ALA A 459 -8.25 -13.32 0.31
CA ALA A 459 -8.41 -12.47 -0.86
C ALA A 459 -7.24 -12.62 -1.85
N GLY A 460 -6.37 -13.61 -1.68
CA GLY A 460 -5.21 -13.85 -2.54
C GLY A 460 -3.97 -13.03 -2.19
N MET A 461 -4.03 -12.13 -1.20
CA MET A 461 -2.90 -11.31 -0.76
C MET A 461 -2.10 -12.02 0.34
N LYS A 462 -1.18 -12.90 -0.08
CA LYS A 462 -0.21 -13.55 0.83
C LYS A 462 1.03 -12.67 1.00
N ARG A 463 1.60 -12.56 2.18
CA ARG A 463 2.94 -11.96 2.37
C ARG A 463 4.04 -12.90 1.86
N ASN A 464 5.28 -12.43 1.86
CA ASN A 464 6.46 -13.06 1.23
C ASN A 464 6.61 -14.57 1.53
N PRO A 465 6.31 -15.46 0.56
CA PRO A 465 6.43 -16.90 0.75
C PRO A 465 7.84 -17.42 1.05
N GLN A 466 8.90 -16.77 0.59
CA GLN A 466 10.29 -17.17 0.87
C GLN A 466 10.67 -16.90 2.34
N ALA A 467 10.05 -15.89 2.96
CA ALA A 467 10.24 -15.56 4.37
C ALA A 467 9.28 -16.32 5.30
N LYS A 468 8.38 -17.15 4.76
CA LYS A 468 7.25 -17.75 5.49
C LYS A 468 7.62 -18.35 6.85
N ASN A 469 8.69 -19.15 6.88
CA ASN A 469 9.18 -19.80 8.11
C ASN A 469 10.57 -19.33 8.53
N ALA A 470 10.98 -18.14 8.10
CA ALA A 470 12.28 -17.58 8.44
C ALA A 470 12.27 -16.99 9.86
N GLY A 471 13.43 -17.05 10.53
CA GLY A 471 13.64 -16.52 11.87
C GLY A 471 13.44 -17.55 12.98
N LYS A 472 13.67 -17.09 14.21
CA LYS A 472 13.61 -17.87 15.45
C LYS A 472 12.78 -17.12 16.49
N LEU A 473 11.97 -17.87 17.24
CA LEU A 473 11.25 -17.34 18.39
C LEU A 473 12.25 -16.85 19.45
N MET A 474 11.93 -15.73 20.08
CA MET A 474 12.81 -15.07 21.04
C MET A 474 12.24 -15.09 22.45
N THR A 475 13.05 -15.50 23.42
CA THR A 475 12.74 -15.25 24.84
C THR A 475 12.79 -13.76 25.15
N VAL A 476 12.11 -13.32 26.20
CA VAL A 476 12.16 -11.91 26.65
C VAL A 476 13.60 -11.46 26.93
N PRO A 477 14.46 -12.21 27.64
CA PRO A 477 15.87 -11.83 27.79
C PRO A 477 16.61 -11.61 26.47
N GLN A 478 16.43 -12.50 25.48
CA GLN A 478 17.06 -12.33 24.16
C GLN A 478 16.57 -11.07 23.43
N PHE A 479 15.27 -10.77 23.52
CA PHE A 479 14.70 -9.54 22.96
C PHE A 479 15.29 -8.30 23.64
N LEU A 480 15.39 -8.31 24.97
CA LEU A 480 15.97 -7.22 25.76
C LEU A 480 17.46 -7.01 25.44
N ASP A 481 18.22 -8.08 25.25
CA ASP A 481 19.64 -7.99 24.86
C ASP A 481 19.80 -7.40 23.44
N LEU A 482 18.99 -7.86 22.48
CA LEU A 482 18.96 -7.30 21.13
C LEU A 482 18.61 -5.82 21.13
N ALA A 483 17.55 -5.45 21.85
CA ALA A 483 17.09 -4.09 22.01
C ALA A 483 18.20 -3.19 22.58
N LYS A 484 18.83 -3.61 23.69
CA LYS A 484 19.89 -2.87 24.37
C LYS A 484 21.14 -2.66 23.51
N ALA A 485 21.45 -3.62 22.65
CA ALA A 485 22.58 -3.52 21.72
C ALA A 485 22.30 -2.65 20.48
N SER A 486 21.05 -2.27 20.24
CA SER A 486 20.62 -1.53 19.05
C SER A 486 20.53 -0.01 19.29
N ASN A 487 20.18 0.73 18.23
CA ASN A 487 20.04 2.18 18.22
C ASN A 487 18.58 2.66 18.40
N ILE A 488 17.64 1.77 18.72
CA ILE A 488 16.26 2.13 19.02
C ILE A 488 16.21 3.09 20.24
N THR A 489 15.15 3.88 20.31
CA THR A 489 14.94 4.85 21.39
C THR A 489 13.98 4.34 22.47
N GLY A 490 13.33 3.18 22.27
CA GLY A 490 12.52 2.55 23.29
C GLY A 490 12.14 1.10 23.01
N ILE A 491 11.58 0.44 24.02
CA ILE A 491 10.96 -0.88 23.93
C ILE A 491 9.52 -0.80 24.44
N LEU A 492 8.64 -1.59 23.85
CA LEU A 492 7.25 -1.74 24.32
C LEU A 492 7.01 -3.20 24.70
N ILE A 493 6.76 -3.45 25.98
CA ILE A 493 6.43 -4.79 26.49
C ILE A 493 4.93 -4.85 26.69
N GLU A 494 4.25 -5.67 25.89
CA GLU A 494 2.81 -5.89 26.00
C GLU A 494 2.53 -7.16 26.82
N ILE A 495 1.64 -7.05 27.80
CA ILE A 495 1.22 -8.14 28.67
C ILE A 495 -0.29 -8.30 28.53
N GLU A 496 -0.71 -9.49 28.11
CA GLU A 496 -2.10 -9.87 27.96
C GLU A 496 -2.43 -11.07 28.86
N HIS A 497 -3.71 -11.27 29.15
CA HIS A 497 -4.23 -12.45 29.84
C HIS A 497 -3.61 -12.73 31.22
N ALA A 498 -3.08 -11.72 31.91
CA ALA A 498 -2.37 -11.87 33.17
C ALA A 498 -3.22 -12.54 34.26
N SER A 499 -4.50 -12.15 34.37
CA SER A 499 -5.45 -12.77 35.31
C SER A 499 -5.67 -14.26 35.05
N TYR A 500 -5.76 -14.66 33.77
CA TYR A 500 -5.90 -16.07 33.38
C TYR A 500 -4.63 -16.87 33.72
N LEU A 501 -3.46 -16.35 33.37
CA LEU A 501 -2.18 -16.98 33.66
C LEU A 501 -1.96 -17.12 35.18
N ALA A 502 -2.32 -16.11 35.97
CA ALA A 502 -2.22 -16.15 37.42
C ALA A 502 -3.08 -17.27 38.04
N LYS A 503 -4.31 -17.49 37.56
CA LYS A 503 -5.16 -18.62 37.98
C LYS A 503 -4.53 -19.99 37.70
N ARG A 504 -3.65 -20.06 36.69
CA ARG A 504 -2.88 -21.25 36.35
C ARG A 504 -1.54 -21.36 37.10
N GLY A 505 -1.24 -20.42 37.99
CA GLY A 505 0.04 -20.37 38.71
C GLY A 505 1.20 -19.83 37.89
N ILE A 506 0.93 -19.14 36.77
CA ILE A 506 1.94 -18.53 35.90
C ILE A 506 1.92 -17.01 36.10
N GLY A 507 2.97 -16.48 36.74
CA GLY A 507 3.10 -15.04 37.01
C GLY A 507 3.82 -14.29 35.90
N VAL A 508 3.08 -13.83 34.89
CA VAL A 508 3.65 -13.05 33.77
C VAL A 508 4.19 -11.68 34.24
N VAL A 509 3.50 -11.02 35.18
CA VAL A 509 3.91 -9.72 35.74
C VAL A 509 5.24 -9.84 36.48
N GLU A 510 5.41 -10.89 37.28
CA GLU A 510 6.65 -11.21 37.99
C GLU A 510 7.77 -11.59 37.02
N ALA A 511 7.47 -12.41 36.01
CA ALA A 511 8.44 -12.83 35.00
C ALA A 511 8.99 -11.63 34.22
N VAL A 512 8.11 -10.75 33.73
CA VAL A 512 8.50 -9.53 33.01
C VAL A 512 9.24 -8.55 33.92
N SER A 513 8.73 -8.29 35.13
CA SER A 513 9.41 -7.44 36.11
C SER A 513 10.84 -7.95 36.38
N SER A 514 11.02 -9.25 36.57
CA SER A 514 12.31 -9.87 36.82
C SER A 514 13.24 -9.75 35.62
N ALA A 515 12.74 -10.01 34.41
CA ALA A 515 13.53 -9.91 33.18
C ALA A 515 14.04 -8.48 32.95
N LEU A 516 13.16 -7.47 33.09
CA LEU A 516 13.53 -6.06 32.93
C LEU A 516 14.58 -5.62 33.95
N THR A 517 14.42 -5.97 35.24
CA THR A 517 15.42 -5.65 36.27
C THR A 517 16.75 -6.38 36.05
N LYS A 518 16.73 -7.66 35.69
CA LYS A 518 17.95 -8.43 35.41
C LYS A 518 18.72 -7.88 34.21
N ALA A 519 18.01 -7.42 33.19
CA ALA A 519 18.60 -6.73 32.03
C ALA A 519 18.97 -5.26 32.33
N GLY A 520 18.67 -4.73 33.52
CA GLY A 520 19.00 -3.37 33.95
C GLY A 520 18.15 -2.27 33.31
N TYR A 521 16.96 -2.60 32.80
CA TYR A 521 16.04 -1.62 32.21
C TYR A 521 15.42 -0.67 33.24
N ASP A 522 15.34 -1.08 34.51
CA ASP A 522 14.91 -0.22 35.63
C ASP A 522 15.83 0.99 35.85
N LYS A 523 17.07 0.93 35.36
CA LYS A 523 18.08 2.00 35.43
C LYS A 523 18.44 2.58 34.06
N GLU A 524 17.80 2.09 33.00
CA GLU A 524 18.08 2.52 31.64
C GLU A 524 17.60 3.96 31.44
N THR A 525 18.41 4.76 30.76
CA THR A 525 18.12 6.18 30.49
C THR A 525 18.14 6.51 29.00
N LYS A 526 18.68 5.61 28.16
CA LYS A 526 18.75 5.82 26.71
C LYS A 526 17.51 5.33 25.99
N GLN A 527 16.87 4.28 26.50
CA GLN A 527 15.71 3.64 25.90
C GLN A 527 14.50 3.78 26.81
N GLN A 528 13.44 4.43 26.32
CA GLN A 528 12.17 4.50 27.04
C GLN A 528 11.53 3.12 27.08
N VAL A 529 11.14 2.67 28.28
CA VAL A 529 10.36 1.45 28.46
C VAL A 529 8.89 1.80 28.52
N PHE A 530 8.09 1.19 27.65
CA PHE A 530 6.63 1.21 27.67
C PHE A 530 6.12 -0.14 28.15
N ILE A 531 5.22 -0.15 29.13
CA ILE A 531 4.48 -1.34 29.56
C ILE A 531 3.06 -1.18 29.06
N GLN A 532 2.65 -2.03 28.12
CA GLN A 532 1.32 -2.05 27.54
C GLN A 532 0.49 -3.21 28.11
N SER A 533 -0.78 -2.95 28.40
CA SER A 533 -1.74 -3.99 28.77
C SER A 533 -3.15 -3.45 28.57
N ASP A 534 -4.10 -4.33 28.27
CA ASP A 534 -5.54 -4.09 28.35
C ASP A 534 -6.05 -4.15 29.81
N ASP A 535 -5.30 -4.77 30.72
CA ASP A 535 -5.64 -4.95 32.14
C ASP A 535 -5.01 -3.85 33.01
N SER A 536 -5.84 -2.98 33.57
CA SER A 536 -5.43 -1.90 34.45
C SER A 536 -4.71 -2.36 35.73
N SER A 537 -4.98 -3.58 36.20
CA SER A 537 -4.32 -4.15 37.38
C SER A 537 -2.88 -4.58 37.07
N VAL A 538 -2.59 -4.98 35.82
CA VAL A 538 -1.23 -5.16 35.32
C VAL A 538 -0.48 -3.83 35.33
N LEU A 539 -1.06 -2.78 34.73
CA LEU A 539 -0.44 -1.45 34.67
C LEU A 539 -0.16 -0.88 36.07
N ALA A 540 -1.08 -1.12 37.02
CA ALA A 540 -0.88 -0.75 38.41
C ALA A 540 0.32 -1.47 39.07
N ALA A 541 0.59 -2.74 38.74
CA ALA A 541 1.71 -3.49 39.28
C ALA A 541 3.08 -2.95 38.83
N PHE A 542 3.14 -2.27 37.68
CA PHE A 542 4.37 -1.63 37.16
C PHE A 542 4.60 -0.20 37.67
N LYS A 543 3.69 0.38 38.48
CA LYS A 543 3.88 1.69 39.14
C LYS A 543 5.18 1.82 39.93
N LYS A 544 5.71 0.70 40.43
CA LYS A 544 6.97 0.65 41.18
C LYS A 544 8.19 1.07 40.35
N PHE A 545 8.10 1.01 39.02
CA PHE A 545 9.16 1.45 38.10
C PHE A 545 8.87 2.87 37.61
N THR A 546 9.44 3.87 38.28
CA THR A 546 9.12 5.29 38.04
C THR A 546 9.56 5.83 36.67
N THR A 547 10.49 5.14 36.00
CA THR A 547 10.99 5.50 34.66
C THR A 547 10.15 4.89 33.52
N PHE A 548 9.27 3.94 33.82
CA PHE A 548 8.48 3.25 32.80
C PHE A 548 7.19 4.03 32.51
N ARG A 549 6.85 4.14 31.23
CA ARG A 549 5.54 4.64 30.79
C ARG A 549 4.56 3.49 30.74
N ARG A 550 3.31 3.74 31.10
CA ARG A 550 2.26 2.70 31.07
C ARG A 550 1.24 3.06 30.01
N VAL A 551 0.98 2.09 29.14
CA VAL A 551 0.12 2.20 27.95
C VAL A 551 -1.13 1.35 28.17
N LEU A 552 -2.30 1.97 28.25
CA LEU A 552 -3.55 1.21 28.22
C LEU A 552 -3.88 0.85 26.77
N ASN A 553 -3.99 -0.45 26.47
CA ASN A 553 -4.42 -0.93 25.17
C ASN A 553 -5.96 -0.97 25.10
N ILE A 554 -6.54 -0.23 24.16
CA ILE A 554 -7.99 -0.22 23.91
C ILE A 554 -8.23 -0.84 22.54
N GLU A 555 -8.59 -2.13 22.55
CA GLU A 555 -8.88 -2.87 21.31
C GLU A 555 -10.21 -2.47 20.68
N ALA A 556 -11.20 -2.15 21.52
CA ALA A 556 -12.54 -1.80 21.08
C ALA A 556 -12.54 -0.50 20.26
N LYS A 557 -13.42 -0.46 19.25
CA LYS A 557 -13.72 0.78 18.54
C LYS A 557 -14.48 1.72 19.47
N ILE A 558 -13.93 2.92 19.71
CA ILE A 558 -14.51 3.96 20.57
C ILE A 558 -14.67 5.28 19.81
N SER A 559 -15.56 6.16 20.29
CA SER A 559 -15.72 7.53 19.77
C SER A 559 -15.08 8.61 20.65
N GLY A 560 -14.42 8.19 21.73
CA GLY A 560 -13.85 9.04 22.76
C GLY A 560 -13.90 8.35 24.13
N ALA A 561 -13.50 9.07 25.17
CA ALA A 561 -13.56 8.57 26.54
C ALA A 561 -14.37 9.51 27.45
N SER A 562 -15.20 8.94 28.31
CA SER A 562 -15.91 9.73 29.32
C SER A 562 -14.90 10.34 30.31
N LYS A 563 -15.23 11.50 30.90
CA LYS A 563 -14.35 12.13 31.91
C LYS A 563 -14.00 11.17 33.07
N PRO A 564 -14.97 10.43 33.67
CA PRO A 564 -14.63 9.40 34.66
C PRO A 564 -13.65 8.34 34.15
N SER A 565 -13.83 7.87 32.91
CA SER A 565 -12.91 6.90 32.30
C SER A 565 -11.50 7.48 32.15
N VAL A 566 -11.38 8.73 31.69
CA VAL A 566 -10.09 9.44 31.59
C VAL A 566 -9.42 9.58 32.97
N ASP A 567 -10.19 9.93 34.00
CA ASP A 567 -9.69 10.04 35.36
C ASP A 567 -9.26 8.68 35.92
N ASP A 568 -9.93 7.59 35.53
CA ASP A 568 -9.54 6.21 35.86
C ASP A 568 -8.24 5.80 35.14
N ILE A 569 -8.14 6.03 33.82
CA ILE A 569 -6.92 5.75 33.03
C ILE A 569 -5.70 6.38 33.70
N LYS A 570 -5.79 7.67 34.04
CA LYS A 570 -4.70 8.43 34.66
C LYS A 570 -4.20 7.86 35.98
N LYS A 571 -4.99 7.02 36.66
CA LYS A 571 -4.54 6.38 37.89
C LYS A 571 -3.42 5.38 37.62
N PHE A 572 -3.34 4.78 36.44
CA PHE A 572 -2.41 3.68 36.15
C PHE A 572 -1.68 3.79 34.81
N ALA A 573 -2.12 4.65 33.90
CA ALA A 573 -1.53 4.88 32.58
C ALA A 573 -1.34 6.37 32.28
N ASP A 574 -0.35 6.64 31.45
CA ASP A 574 -0.02 7.98 30.92
C ASP A 574 -0.04 8.01 29.39
N THR A 575 -0.17 6.82 28.78
CA THR A 575 -0.27 6.62 27.33
C THR A 575 -1.46 5.69 27.06
N VAL A 576 -2.10 5.82 25.90
CA VAL A 576 -3.19 4.97 25.44
C VAL A 576 -2.88 4.52 24.02
N ARG A 577 -3.04 3.22 23.73
CA ARG A 577 -3.03 2.68 22.37
C ARG A 577 -4.47 2.45 21.93
N ILE A 578 -4.86 3.01 20.79
CA ILE A 578 -6.20 2.85 20.22
C ILE A 578 -6.15 2.24 18.82
N ASN A 579 -7.23 1.56 18.44
CA ASN A 579 -7.41 1.12 17.07
C ASN A 579 -7.61 2.32 16.13
N ARG A 580 -7.01 2.29 14.93
CA ARG A 580 -7.22 3.31 13.89
C ARG A 580 -8.70 3.53 13.52
N ASN A 581 -9.54 2.50 13.68
CA ASN A 581 -10.99 2.58 13.48
C ASN A 581 -11.70 3.48 14.51
N SER A 582 -11.06 3.78 15.64
CA SER A 582 -11.55 4.73 16.63
C SER A 582 -11.24 6.19 16.27
N VAL A 583 -10.48 6.42 15.19
CA VAL A 583 -10.02 7.75 14.76
C VAL A 583 -10.87 8.28 13.61
N ALA A 584 -11.09 7.45 12.58
CA ALA A 584 -11.87 7.82 11.41
C ALA A 584 -13.13 6.95 11.29
N GLN A 585 -14.29 7.58 11.12
CA GLN A 585 -15.50 6.84 10.77
C GLN A 585 -15.46 6.46 9.30
N VAL A 586 -15.63 5.17 9.03
CA VAL A 586 -15.65 4.60 7.68
C VAL A 586 -17.03 4.03 7.37
N THR A 587 -17.56 4.34 6.19
CA THR A 587 -18.79 3.77 5.62
C THR A 587 -18.54 3.35 4.18
N GLY A 588 -18.75 2.07 3.85
CA GLY A 588 -18.49 1.57 2.50
C GLY A 588 -17.06 1.82 2.01
N TYR A 589 -16.07 1.70 2.89
CA TYR A 589 -14.65 2.03 2.66
C TYR A 589 -14.31 3.52 2.47
N PHE A 590 -15.27 4.43 2.56
CA PHE A 590 -15.02 5.88 2.55
C PHE A 590 -14.95 6.45 3.96
N MET A 591 -14.00 7.35 4.19
CA MET A 591 -13.91 8.16 5.40
C MET A 591 -14.97 9.24 5.37
N THR A 592 -15.80 9.33 6.42
CA THR A 592 -16.89 10.33 6.48
C THR A 592 -16.60 11.47 7.43
N HIS A 593 -15.94 11.21 8.56
CA HIS A 593 -15.42 12.24 9.48
C HIS A 593 -14.30 11.67 10.35
N PHE A 594 -13.46 12.56 10.88
CA PHE A 594 -12.62 12.25 12.04
C PHE A 594 -13.43 12.37 13.32
N THR A 595 -13.15 11.48 14.26
CA THR A 595 -13.62 11.58 15.64
C THR A 595 -12.68 12.47 16.45
N ASP A 596 -13.15 12.98 17.58
CA ASP A 596 -12.33 13.72 18.54
C ASP A 596 -11.59 12.78 19.53
N THR A 597 -11.50 11.47 19.24
CA THR A 597 -10.92 10.49 20.18
C THR A 597 -9.47 10.84 20.54
N VAL A 598 -8.64 11.18 19.55
CA VAL A 598 -7.22 11.50 19.79
C VAL A 598 -7.07 12.82 20.53
N SER A 599 -7.70 13.89 20.04
CA SER A 599 -7.63 15.22 20.64
C SER A 599 -8.18 15.22 22.08
N SER A 600 -9.31 14.56 22.34
CA SER A 600 -9.89 14.49 23.69
C SER A 600 -9.00 13.75 24.70
N LEU A 601 -8.28 12.70 24.28
CA LEU A 601 -7.30 12.02 25.12
C LEU A 601 -6.05 12.89 25.34
N GLN A 602 -5.57 13.58 24.30
CA GLN A 602 -4.43 14.48 24.39
C GLN A 602 -4.70 15.73 25.25
N ASP A 603 -5.90 16.31 25.16
CA ASP A 603 -6.37 17.40 26.02
C ASP A 603 -6.41 16.99 27.50
N ALA A 604 -6.53 15.68 27.74
CA ALA A 604 -6.39 15.10 29.06
C ALA A 604 -4.92 14.83 29.46
N ASN A 605 -3.92 15.26 28.70
CA ASN A 605 -2.49 14.94 28.89
C ASN A 605 -2.17 13.45 28.80
N LEU A 606 -2.87 12.70 27.96
CA LEU A 606 -2.50 11.32 27.60
C LEU A 606 -1.78 11.31 26.26
N THR A 607 -0.68 10.57 26.17
CA THR A 607 -0.02 10.25 24.88
C THR A 607 -0.84 9.21 24.14
N VAL A 608 -1.07 9.37 22.83
CA VAL A 608 -1.93 8.48 22.03
C VAL A 608 -1.14 7.78 20.93
N PHE A 609 -1.04 6.46 21.05
CA PHE A 609 -0.55 5.58 19.98
C PHE A 609 -1.74 5.04 19.18
N LEU A 610 -1.59 4.94 17.86
CA LEU A 610 -2.63 4.37 17.00
C LEU A 610 -2.08 3.31 16.05
N GLY A 611 -2.93 2.36 15.68
CA GLY A 611 -2.59 1.32 14.71
C GLY A 611 -3.64 0.23 14.64
N VAL A 612 -3.35 -0.93 14.05
CA VAL A 612 -2.09 -1.30 13.37
C VAL A 612 -2.17 -0.91 11.89
N LEU A 613 -1.21 -0.12 11.41
CA LEU A 613 -1.09 0.26 10.00
C LEU A 613 -0.48 -0.89 9.17
N LYS A 614 -0.95 -1.05 7.94
CA LYS A 614 -0.55 -2.15 7.02
C LYS A 614 -0.54 -1.66 5.58
N ASN A 615 0.43 -2.14 4.80
CA ASN A 615 0.63 -1.74 3.41
C ASN A 615 -0.37 -2.37 2.43
N GLU A 616 -0.92 -3.55 2.76
CA GLU A 616 -1.88 -4.23 1.89
C GLU A 616 -3.06 -3.32 1.54
N PHE A 617 -3.29 -3.04 0.25
CA PHE A 617 -4.30 -2.07 -0.19
C PHE A 617 -5.73 -2.37 0.31
N MET A 618 -6.05 -3.64 0.57
CA MET A 618 -7.34 -4.03 1.18
C MET A 618 -7.53 -3.54 2.63
N ASN A 619 -6.44 -3.14 3.30
CA ASN A 619 -6.49 -2.50 4.61
C ASN A 619 -6.89 -1.02 4.51
N LEU A 620 -6.78 -0.39 3.34
CA LEU A 620 -6.88 1.05 3.16
C LEU A 620 -8.29 1.45 2.69
N GLY A 621 -8.86 2.48 3.30
CA GLY A 621 -10.04 3.15 2.76
C GLY A 621 -9.74 3.84 1.44
N PHE A 622 -10.77 4.10 0.63
CA PHE A 622 -10.59 4.69 -0.71
C PHE A 622 -9.97 6.10 -0.66
N ASP A 623 -10.19 6.84 0.42
CA ASP A 623 -9.60 8.17 0.65
C ASP A 623 -8.06 8.14 0.80
N PHE A 624 -7.47 6.96 1.07
CA PHE A 624 -6.02 6.76 1.07
C PHE A 624 -5.46 6.35 -0.30
N PHE A 625 -6.29 6.25 -1.34
CA PHE A 625 -5.85 5.93 -2.71
C PHE A 625 -5.04 4.64 -2.84
N ALA A 626 -5.33 3.65 -2.00
CA ALA A 626 -4.53 2.42 -1.89
C ALA A 626 -3.03 2.68 -1.63
N ASP A 627 -2.67 3.84 -1.09
CA ASP A 627 -1.31 4.27 -0.77
C ASP A 627 -1.13 4.34 0.76
N PRO A 628 -0.34 3.44 1.36
CA PRO A 628 -0.14 3.45 2.82
C PRO A 628 0.59 4.70 3.31
N THR A 629 1.32 5.40 2.44
CA THR A 629 1.95 6.69 2.78
C THR A 629 0.90 7.73 3.12
N ILE A 630 -0.23 7.76 2.40
CA ILE A 630 -1.32 8.70 2.67
C ILE A 630 -1.99 8.40 4.01
N GLU A 631 -2.12 7.12 4.40
CA GLU A 631 -2.58 6.74 5.74
C GLU A 631 -1.64 7.28 6.83
N ILE A 632 -0.32 7.12 6.66
CA ILE A 632 0.70 7.63 7.57
C ILE A 632 0.64 9.15 7.68
N VAL A 633 0.61 9.87 6.55
CA VAL A 633 0.50 11.34 6.50
C VAL A 633 -0.76 11.79 7.24
N THR A 634 -1.88 11.11 7.00
CA THR A 634 -3.17 11.45 7.61
C THR A 634 -3.11 11.36 9.12
N TYR A 635 -2.62 10.25 9.64
CA TYR A 635 -2.53 10.05 11.09
C TYR A 635 -1.45 10.90 11.77
N SER A 636 -0.45 11.35 11.01
CA SER A 636 0.61 12.23 11.52
C SER A 636 0.17 13.69 11.58
N TRP A 637 -0.47 14.20 10.52
CA TRP A 637 -0.68 15.64 10.34
C TRP A 637 -2.13 16.10 10.48
N ALA A 638 -3.11 15.28 10.12
CA ALA A 638 -4.52 15.62 10.32
C ALA A 638 -5.01 15.22 11.73
N VAL A 639 -4.47 14.13 12.27
CA VAL A 639 -4.87 13.57 13.57
C VAL A 639 -3.88 13.88 14.69
N LEU A 640 -2.61 14.15 14.36
CA LEU A 640 -1.55 14.45 15.32
C LEU A 640 -1.32 13.34 16.34
N ALA A 641 -1.28 12.08 15.88
CA ALA A 641 -0.94 10.95 16.75
C ALA A 641 0.47 11.08 17.33
N ASP A 642 0.69 10.59 18.55
CA ASP A 642 2.01 10.61 19.19
C ASP A 642 2.87 9.41 18.78
N GLY A 643 2.24 8.32 18.31
CA GLY A 643 2.91 7.11 17.85
C GLY A 643 2.07 6.33 16.84
N LEU A 644 2.72 5.80 15.81
CA LEU A 644 2.13 4.93 14.80
C LEU A 644 2.65 3.51 14.99
N VAL A 645 1.73 2.59 15.29
CA VAL A 645 1.99 1.16 15.42
C VAL A 645 1.78 0.51 14.04
N THR A 646 2.81 -0.12 13.48
CA THR A 646 2.79 -0.62 12.08
C THR A 646 3.50 -1.96 11.91
N ASP A 647 3.00 -2.79 10.98
CA ASP A 647 3.67 -4.00 10.51
C ASP A 647 4.88 -3.69 9.59
N TYR A 648 4.95 -2.47 9.05
CA TYR A 648 5.91 -2.02 8.02
C TYR A 648 6.60 -0.71 8.45
N PRO A 649 7.56 -0.75 9.40
CA PRO A 649 8.29 0.45 9.83
C PRO A 649 9.03 1.18 8.69
N ALA A 650 9.47 0.45 7.66
CA ALA A 650 10.17 1.02 6.50
C ALA A 650 9.35 2.07 5.76
N THR A 651 8.04 1.83 5.58
CA THR A 651 7.15 2.75 4.85
C THR A 651 6.98 4.06 5.62
N ALA A 652 6.80 4.00 6.94
CA ALA A 652 6.76 5.19 7.80
C ALA A 652 8.10 5.95 7.78
N ALA A 653 9.21 5.24 7.96
CA ALA A 653 10.54 5.85 7.95
C ALA A 653 10.89 6.49 6.60
N SER A 654 10.45 5.89 5.49
CA SER A 654 10.62 6.44 4.13
C SER A 654 9.93 7.81 4.00
N TYR A 655 8.65 7.89 4.39
CA TYR A 655 7.91 9.15 4.37
C TYR A 655 8.56 10.22 5.24
N PHE A 656 8.91 9.89 6.49
CA PHE A 656 9.49 10.86 7.42
C PHE A 656 10.93 11.30 7.10
N ARG A 657 11.62 10.63 6.17
CA ARG A 657 12.89 11.09 5.60
C ARG A 657 12.70 12.04 4.41
N SER A 658 11.49 12.08 3.86
CA SER A 658 11.17 12.91 2.71
C SER A 658 11.01 14.38 3.10
N PRO A 659 11.29 15.34 2.20
CA PRO A 659 10.96 16.74 2.43
C PRO A 659 9.45 16.96 2.66
N CYS A 660 8.58 16.10 2.13
CA CYS A 660 7.13 16.23 2.29
C CYS A 660 6.62 15.85 3.68
N SER A 661 7.49 15.35 4.57
CA SER A 661 7.15 15.25 5.99
C SER A 661 7.39 16.55 6.76
N ASP A 662 8.00 17.59 6.19
CA ASP A 662 8.08 18.91 6.82
C ASP A 662 7.09 19.87 6.14
N MET A 663 5.91 20.04 6.76
CA MET A 663 4.85 20.89 6.23
C MET A 663 5.21 22.40 6.22
N ASN A 664 6.34 22.79 6.84
CA ASN A 664 6.81 24.17 6.81
C ASN A 664 7.62 24.47 5.53
N LEU A 665 8.02 23.45 4.79
CA LEU A 665 8.72 23.63 3.51
C LEU A 665 7.72 24.05 2.43
N ASN A 666 8.06 25.12 1.71
CA ASN A 666 7.31 25.55 0.54
C ASN A 666 7.71 24.71 -0.68
N LEU A 667 7.12 23.52 -0.79
CA LEU A 667 7.33 22.59 -1.89
C LEU A 667 6.31 22.83 -3.01
N SER A 668 6.70 22.58 -4.27
CA SER A 668 5.78 22.64 -5.41
C SER A 668 4.74 21.52 -5.41
N TYR A 669 4.98 20.47 -4.63
CA TYR A 669 4.09 19.34 -4.41
C TYR A 669 4.34 18.78 -3.01
N SER A 670 3.28 18.32 -2.34
CA SER A 670 3.39 17.57 -1.09
C SER A 670 2.33 16.47 -1.05
N ILE A 671 2.64 15.38 -0.36
CA ILE A 671 1.65 14.33 -0.07
C ILE A 671 0.75 14.86 1.04
N LEU A 672 -0.54 15.02 0.75
CA LEU A 672 -1.50 15.62 1.67
C LEU A 672 -2.29 14.54 2.44
N PRO A 673 -2.72 14.83 3.68
CA PRO A 673 -3.65 14.00 4.42
C PRO A 673 -4.96 13.76 3.66
N ALA A 674 -5.50 12.54 3.78
CA ALA A 674 -6.87 12.24 3.39
C ALA A 674 -7.86 13.14 4.16
N GLN A 675 -8.86 13.65 3.45
CA GLN A 675 -9.89 14.53 4.00
C GLN A 675 -11.23 13.78 4.05
N PRO A 676 -11.66 13.31 5.23
CA PRO A 676 -12.95 12.65 5.37
C PRO A 676 -14.09 13.46 4.74
N GLY A 677 -14.96 12.77 4.01
CA GLY A 677 -16.10 13.36 3.32
C GLY A 677 -15.78 13.96 1.95
N ALA A 678 -14.51 14.18 1.59
CA ALA A 678 -14.15 14.76 0.29
C ALA A 678 -14.62 13.89 -0.88
N LEU A 679 -14.34 12.59 -0.85
CA LEU A 679 -14.82 11.65 -1.88
C LEU A 679 -16.31 11.39 -1.79
N VAL A 680 -16.85 11.32 -0.58
CA VAL A 680 -18.29 11.13 -0.34
C VAL A 680 -19.11 12.24 -0.99
N ASN A 681 -18.64 13.49 -0.92
CA ASN A 681 -19.31 14.64 -1.53
C ASN A 681 -19.30 14.63 -3.06
N LEU A 682 -18.46 13.79 -3.69
CA LEU A 682 -18.44 13.58 -5.14
C LEU A 682 -19.42 12.48 -5.58
N ALA A 683 -19.88 11.63 -4.66
CA ALA A 683 -20.82 10.56 -4.96
C ALA A 683 -22.26 11.08 -5.05
N ALA A 684 -23.09 10.43 -5.87
CA ALA A 684 -24.50 10.77 -5.95
C ALA A 684 -25.21 10.49 -4.60
N PRO A 685 -26.20 11.33 -4.20
CA PRO A 685 -26.93 11.12 -2.94
C PRO A 685 -27.57 9.73 -2.86
N GLY A 686 -27.37 9.03 -1.74
CA GLY A 686 -27.95 7.69 -1.49
C GLY A 686 -27.16 6.51 -2.03
N THR A 687 -26.00 6.75 -2.66
CA THR A 687 -25.10 5.68 -3.15
C THR A 687 -24.40 4.92 -2.02
N LEU A 688 -24.01 5.63 -0.95
CA LEU A 688 -23.39 5.00 0.21
C LEU A 688 -24.44 4.33 1.10
N ALA A 689 -24.05 3.19 1.69
CA ALA A 689 -24.82 2.57 2.75
C ALA A 689 -25.09 3.57 3.90
N PRO A 690 -26.22 3.44 4.63
CA PRO A 690 -26.46 4.25 5.81
C PRO A 690 -25.28 4.16 6.79
N ALA A 691 -24.94 5.30 7.41
CA ALA A 691 -23.92 5.32 8.44
C ALA A 691 -24.27 4.32 9.55
N GLY A 692 -23.29 3.50 9.95
CA GLY A 692 -23.43 2.64 11.11
C GLY A 692 -23.63 3.44 12.40
N ALA A 693 -24.11 2.78 13.46
CA ALA A 693 -24.20 3.39 14.77
C ALA A 693 -22.83 3.96 15.20
N PRO A 694 -22.80 5.14 15.85
CA PRO A 694 -21.56 5.69 16.36
C PRO A 694 -20.94 4.69 17.36
N ALA A 695 -19.60 4.63 17.37
CA ALA A 695 -18.90 3.84 18.37
C ALA A 695 -19.23 4.37 19.78
N PRO A 696 -19.30 3.51 20.80
CA PRO A 696 -19.57 3.96 22.16
C PRO A 696 -18.42 4.82 22.70
N LEU A 697 -18.75 5.70 23.65
CA LEU A 697 -17.73 6.31 24.51
C LEU A 697 -17.19 5.25 25.46
N LEU A 698 -15.87 5.23 25.67
CA LEU A 698 -15.23 4.38 26.67
C LEU A 698 -15.80 4.69 28.07
N GLN A 699 -16.33 3.69 28.76
CA GLN A 699 -16.91 3.80 30.10
C GLN A 699 -15.93 3.34 31.18
N PRO A 700 -16.12 3.73 32.46
CA PRO A 700 -15.26 3.28 33.57
C PRO A 700 -15.17 1.76 33.70
N SER A 701 -16.26 1.04 33.36
CA SER A 701 -16.30 -0.43 33.35
C SER A 701 -15.39 -1.07 32.31
N ASP A 702 -15.01 -0.32 31.28
CA ASP A 702 -14.15 -0.77 30.19
C ASP A 702 -12.67 -0.48 30.47
N VAL A 703 -12.38 0.13 31.63
CA VAL A 703 -11.07 0.68 32.00
C VAL A 703 -10.54 0.05 33.27
N VAL A 704 -11.40 -0.24 34.24
CA VAL A 704 -11.00 -0.73 35.57
C VAL A 704 -11.28 -2.22 35.71
N ASP A 705 -10.22 -2.99 35.85
CA ASP A 705 -10.23 -4.44 35.98
C ASP A 705 -10.17 -4.88 37.45
N PRO A 706 -10.68 -6.09 37.76
CA PRO A 706 -10.46 -6.71 39.06
C PRO A 706 -8.97 -6.89 39.38
N PRO A 707 -8.58 -6.87 40.66
CA PRO A 707 -7.19 -7.16 41.05
C PRO A 707 -6.71 -8.52 40.53
N LEU A 708 -5.44 -8.60 40.12
CA LEU A 708 -4.82 -9.85 39.71
C LEU A 708 -4.93 -10.92 40.82
N PRO A 709 -5.31 -12.16 40.47
CA PRO A 709 -5.25 -13.29 41.37
C PRO A 709 -3.81 -13.51 41.89
N PRO A 710 -3.64 -13.99 43.14
CA PRO A 710 -2.30 -14.29 43.65
C PRO A 710 -1.70 -15.50 42.93
N VAL A 711 -0.45 -15.37 42.50
CA VAL A 711 0.33 -16.47 41.93
C VAL A 711 0.92 -17.31 43.07
N LYS A 712 0.55 -18.59 43.18
CA LYS A 712 1.21 -19.51 44.13
C LYS A 712 2.59 -19.86 43.60
N ALA A 713 3.65 -19.37 44.29
CA ALA A 713 5.08 -19.66 44.11
C ALA A 713 5.56 -19.79 42.65
N VAL A 714 6.28 -18.76 42.17
CA VAL A 714 6.92 -18.69 40.85
C VAL A 714 7.69 -19.98 40.55
N ILE A 715 7.33 -20.66 39.45
CA ILE A 715 8.19 -21.69 38.85
C ILE A 715 9.42 -20.96 38.31
N THR A 716 10.52 -20.97 39.06
CA THR A 716 11.80 -20.44 38.59
C THR A 716 12.42 -21.44 37.61
N ALA A 717 12.22 -21.23 36.31
CA ALA A 717 13.08 -21.85 35.31
C ALA A 717 14.36 -20.99 35.20
N ASP A 718 15.49 -21.54 35.64
CA ASP A 718 16.80 -21.03 35.22
C ASP A 718 16.91 -21.28 33.71
N ALA A 719 16.94 -20.19 32.92
CA ALA A 719 17.23 -20.29 31.50
C ALA A 719 18.60 -20.99 31.33
N PRO A 720 18.73 -22.01 30.46
CA PRO A 720 20.02 -22.63 30.22
C PRO A 720 20.97 -21.58 29.63
N ALA A 721 22.14 -21.43 30.27
CA ALA A 721 23.22 -20.60 29.75
C ALA A 721 23.58 -21.06 28.32
N PRO A 722 23.95 -20.14 27.41
CA PRO A 722 24.23 -20.49 26.03
C PRO A 722 25.39 -21.48 25.99
N GLU A 723 25.11 -22.71 25.53
CA GLU A 723 26.15 -23.70 25.25
C GLU A 723 27.10 -23.10 24.22
N ALA A 724 28.36 -22.92 24.64
CA ALA A 724 29.46 -22.58 23.75
C ALA A 724 29.52 -23.66 22.66
N ALA A 725 29.54 -23.21 21.41
CA ALA A 725 29.61 -24.08 20.24
C ALA A 725 30.89 -24.92 20.28
N ASP A 726 30.81 -26.12 20.83
CA ASP A 726 31.86 -27.13 20.68
C ASP A 726 31.75 -27.75 19.29
N ASN A 727 32.52 -27.17 18.38
CA ASN A 727 32.90 -27.75 17.11
C ASN A 727 33.71 -29.04 17.36
N THR A 728 33.04 -30.17 17.57
CA THR A 728 33.65 -31.47 17.26
C THR A 728 32.69 -32.35 16.48
N SER A 729 33.04 -32.49 15.21
CA SER A 729 32.56 -33.51 14.29
C SER A 729 32.63 -34.90 14.92
N SER A 730 31.53 -35.62 14.92
CA SER A 730 31.57 -37.06 14.67
C SER A 730 30.34 -37.48 13.88
N ALA A 731 30.62 -38.05 12.71
CA ALA A 731 29.64 -38.60 11.81
C ALA A 731 28.93 -39.78 12.47
N SER A 732 27.59 -39.76 12.45
CA SER A 732 26.81 -41.00 12.49
C SER A 732 25.79 -40.97 11.36
N SER A 733 26.03 -41.88 10.44
CA SER A 733 25.20 -42.28 9.31
C SER A 733 24.02 -43.15 9.76
N SER A 734 23.03 -43.25 8.86
CA SER A 734 21.90 -44.20 8.84
C SER A 734 20.71 -43.80 9.72
N ASN A 735 19.45 -43.83 9.28
CA ASN A 735 18.81 -44.60 8.22
C ASN A 735 17.70 -43.78 7.52
N ALA A 736 17.63 -43.93 6.21
CA ALA A 736 16.42 -43.73 5.43
C ALA A 736 15.40 -44.83 5.77
N GLY A 737 14.13 -44.48 5.90
CA GLY A 737 13.06 -45.47 6.04
C GLY A 737 11.77 -44.90 6.59
N ASN A 738 10.99 -44.23 5.72
CA ASN A 738 9.53 -44.34 5.58
C ASN A 738 8.94 -43.04 5.03
N GLY A 739 9.16 -42.82 3.74
CA GLY A 739 8.14 -42.20 2.90
C GLY A 739 7.25 -43.32 2.36
N LEU A 740 5.95 -43.26 2.68
CA LEU A 740 4.78 -43.78 1.96
C LEU A 740 3.62 -43.78 2.96
N LEU A 741 2.51 -43.12 2.60
CA LEU A 741 1.44 -42.55 3.46
C LEU A 741 1.86 -41.13 3.87
N TRP A 742 1.71 -40.10 3.04
CA TRP A 742 0.47 -39.33 2.92
C TRP A 742 0.30 -38.65 1.54
N ALA A 743 1.05 -39.10 0.52
CA ALA A 743 0.88 -38.66 -0.87
C ALA A 743 -0.46 -39.06 -1.51
N ALA A 744 -1.28 -39.89 -0.85
CA ALA A 744 -2.61 -40.27 -1.31
C ALA A 744 -3.69 -39.20 -1.04
N ILE A 745 -3.45 -38.22 -0.16
CA ILE A 745 -4.47 -37.19 0.14
C ILE A 745 -4.35 -35.97 -0.79
N VAL A 746 -3.18 -35.73 -1.36
CA VAL A 746 -2.98 -34.62 -2.31
C VAL A 746 -3.56 -34.93 -3.70
N ALA A 747 -3.70 -36.21 -4.05
CA ALA A 747 -4.29 -36.60 -5.34
C ALA A 747 -5.83 -36.48 -5.40
N LEU A 748 -6.53 -36.42 -4.27
CA LEU A 748 -7.99 -36.34 -4.23
C LEU A 748 -8.56 -34.91 -4.25
N LEU A 749 -7.72 -33.89 -4.07
CA LEU A 749 -8.15 -32.49 -4.08
C LEU A 749 -7.87 -31.74 -5.39
N SER A 750 -7.31 -32.41 -6.41
CA SER A 750 -7.06 -31.82 -7.73
C SER A 750 -8.11 -32.18 -8.80
N LEU A 751 -9.24 -32.80 -8.42
CA LEU A 751 -10.29 -33.22 -9.37
C LEU A 751 -11.63 -32.49 -9.22
N SER A 752 -11.72 -31.42 -8.44
CA SER A 752 -12.95 -30.63 -8.28
C SER A 752 -12.94 -29.24 -8.92
N PHE A 753 -11.93 -28.89 -9.72
CA PHE A 753 -11.91 -27.66 -10.52
C PHE A 753 -11.77 -27.96 -12.01
N LEU A 754 -12.77 -28.63 -12.58
CA LEU A 754 -13.02 -28.74 -14.02
C LEU A 754 -14.54 -28.96 -14.22
N ARG A 755 -15.31 -27.89 -14.07
CA ARG A 755 -16.66 -27.74 -14.63
C ARG A 755 -17.01 -26.28 -14.83
#